data_AF-A0A5E7VP11-F1
#
_entry.id   AF-A0A5E7VP11-F1
#
_cell.length_a   1.000
_cell.length_b   1.000
_cell.length_c   1.000
_cell.angle_alpha   90.00
_cell.angle_beta   90.00
_cell.angle_gamma   90.00
#
_symmetry.space_group_name_H-M   'P 1'
#
loop_
_entity.id
_entity.type
_entity.pdbx_description
1 polymer ?
#
loop_
_entity_poly.entity_id
_entity_poly.type
_entity_poly.pdbx_seq_one_letter_code
_entity_poly.pdbx_strand_id
1 'polypeptide(L)'
;MLDGLFDQLFLENGDVIQYRDDCVQAYVRCAARLDPALLAGWRIARRLRQQPRLGCNDLSRIVEAQQPFFSPRAQTGKAFAENHVHLGGVHYDGLVLMSGLTAPLKELANEPALKILPSLQRLTQRLLMEVGTEPLDSNQVREICTKSLGSRWKIEPPISINWKWLAEKQMEPADVLHPHWQRQKIARALIKGDTGKAWLWFVIWCWTRYQDPACISELRMALFYLLNSLTHMRRQLLMDGQGLTRFVDVYNNQARRNLGWNQQYTDAARRIFHGEGDVAEIKVVHHQFSPQAVVQWLGHLSTAIGLESAPKLRQVPLAKQLAMRNAFERWHFCIHLIRDELSRDNPSNVWQEANKLQSKLASNASWEREELINTSSLWPGRLQPARWIRGLDVAGDENAVKTEVFAPAIRWLRQGLQSKPLLAAPATGLHLSIHAGEDYAHPLSGMRHIDETVEFCEMRSGDRLGHALALGIEPKMWLDRHGEAVLPLDEHVDNLVWAWHHACEMSPHLDLAAQIVPKLERTLRRLIPNISWLQQESTLPTIEQLFDAWRLRRNCYHYVTYNNIAYFEDAKLKIAVPDRRDFGQDTKKTPSPAAQLYLQRWRGLSIRRAGLNNYASPLESHEKQHLCKVRIRQSDHESDSHYRTEGDLNLITVTETSNEVLFMHALQDWLLDRYDRLGLVIEANPTSNVYIARLKCHSEHPVFRWYPPDENTLAKGAKNNLFGLRRGPIKFCINTDDPGIMPTTLRTEFALLREAALTHEVSRTQAEQWLERIRLLGLEQFHQKHESLWG
;
A
#
# COMPACT_ATOMS: atom_id res chain seq x y z
N MET A 1 5.05 -35.11 5.62
CA MET A 1 5.48 -33.69 5.69
C MET A 1 4.34 -32.73 5.35
N LEU A 2 3.74 -32.77 4.14
CA LEU A 2 2.64 -31.85 3.78
C LEU A 2 1.39 -32.01 4.65
N ASP A 3 0.99 -33.23 5.03
CA ASP A 3 -0.15 -33.41 5.96
C ASP A 3 0.14 -32.79 7.33
N GLY A 4 1.34 -33.02 7.88
CA GLY A 4 1.73 -32.43 9.16
C GLY A 4 1.75 -30.90 9.12
N LEU A 5 2.21 -30.31 8.02
CA LEU A 5 2.17 -28.86 7.83
C LEU A 5 0.73 -28.34 7.67
N PHE A 6 -0.14 -29.09 6.97
CA PHE A 6 -1.55 -28.76 6.89
C PHE A 6 -2.22 -28.79 8.27
N ASP A 7 -2.06 -29.88 9.02
CA ASP A 7 -2.67 -30.06 10.34
C ASP A 7 -2.17 -29.02 11.37
N GLN A 8 -0.96 -28.49 11.18
CA GLN A 8 -0.39 -27.39 11.98
C GLN A 8 -0.98 -26.02 11.63
N LEU A 9 -1.29 -25.75 10.35
CA LEU A 9 -1.61 -24.41 9.88
C LEU A 9 -3.09 -24.20 9.54
N PHE A 10 -3.82 -25.27 9.25
CA PHE A 10 -5.20 -25.23 8.78
C PHE A 10 -6.14 -26.01 9.69
N LEU A 11 -7.43 -25.72 9.55
CA LEU A 11 -8.52 -26.52 10.04
C LEU A 11 -9.62 -26.64 8.98
N GLU A 12 -10.36 -27.75 9.03
CA GLU A 12 -11.52 -27.99 8.19
C GLU A 12 -12.79 -27.72 9.01
N ASN A 13 -13.60 -26.74 8.60
CA ASN A 13 -14.89 -26.43 9.20
C ASN A 13 -16.00 -26.63 8.16
N GLY A 14 -16.56 -27.83 8.14
CA GLY A 14 -17.48 -28.27 7.09
C GLY A 14 -16.79 -28.24 5.72
N ASP A 15 -17.27 -27.37 4.83
CA ASP A 15 -16.72 -27.19 3.48
C ASP A 15 -15.56 -26.21 3.41
N VAL A 16 -15.29 -25.47 4.48
CA VAL A 16 -14.27 -24.42 4.49
C VAL A 16 -12.97 -24.97 5.05
N ILE A 17 -11.91 -24.79 4.30
CA ILE A 17 -10.54 -24.90 4.77
C ILE A 17 -10.11 -23.48 5.13
N GLN A 18 -9.70 -23.27 6.37
CA GLN A 18 -9.23 -21.98 6.84
C GLN A 18 -7.97 -22.14 7.66
N TYR A 19 -7.15 -21.08 7.74
CA TYR A 19 -6.01 -21.09 8.65
C TYR A 19 -6.48 -21.20 10.10
N ARG A 20 -5.59 -21.72 10.94
CA ARG A 20 -5.78 -21.79 12.38
C ARG A 20 -5.60 -20.42 13.03
N ASP A 21 -6.63 -20.01 13.77
CA ASP A 21 -6.72 -18.75 14.48
C ASP A 21 -5.57 -18.52 15.50
N ASP A 22 -5.03 -19.61 16.06
CA ASP A 22 -3.92 -19.66 17.02
C ASP A 22 -2.54 -19.81 16.35
N CYS A 23 -2.48 -19.84 15.02
CA CYS A 23 -1.24 -20.01 14.25
C CYS A 23 -1.15 -19.05 13.06
N VAL A 24 -1.85 -17.91 13.11
CA VAL A 24 -1.98 -17.00 11.94
C VAL A 24 -0.62 -16.40 11.54
N GLN A 25 0.27 -16.08 12.49
CA GLN A 25 1.63 -15.62 12.15
C GLN A 25 2.47 -16.73 11.49
N ALA A 26 2.34 -17.98 11.93
CA ALA A 26 3.01 -19.10 11.27
C ALA A 26 2.44 -19.34 9.86
N TYR A 27 1.12 -19.22 9.71
CA TYR A 27 0.44 -19.33 8.43
C TYR A 27 0.91 -18.27 7.43
N VAL A 28 0.91 -16.98 7.79
CA VAL A 28 1.33 -15.90 6.89
C VAL A 28 2.81 -16.02 6.51
N ARG A 29 3.69 -16.39 7.45
CA ARG A 29 5.11 -16.69 7.14
C ARG A 29 5.27 -17.86 6.16
N CYS A 30 4.43 -18.90 6.29
CA CYS A 30 4.39 -19.99 5.32
C CYS A 30 3.88 -19.50 3.96
N ALA A 31 2.80 -18.72 3.95
CA ALA A 31 2.15 -18.19 2.76
C ALA A 31 3.03 -17.25 1.93
N ALA A 32 3.97 -16.55 2.57
CA ALA A 32 5.00 -15.76 1.87
C ALA A 32 5.97 -16.64 1.05
N ARG A 33 6.13 -17.92 1.41
CA ARG A 33 7.11 -18.85 0.79
C ARG A 33 6.49 -19.95 -0.06
N LEU A 34 5.29 -20.40 0.30
CA LEU A 34 4.55 -21.49 -0.31
C LEU A 34 3.10 -21.03 -0.50
N ASP A 35 2.52 -21.28 -1.67
CA ASP A 35 1.11 -20.96 -1.90
C ASP A 35 0.22 -21.84 -0.99
N PRO A 36 -0.64 -21.25 -0.14
CA PRO A 36 -1.61 -21.98 0.68
C PRO A 36 -2.48 -22.99 -0.09
N ALA A 37 -2.80 -22.71 -1.36
CA ALA A 37 -3.57 -23.60 -2.23
C ALA A 37 -2.86 -24.93 -2.48
N LEU A 38 -1.53 -24.99 -2.43
CA LEU A 38 -0.77 -26.25 -2.55
C LEU A 38 -1.05 -27.18 -1.36
N LEU A 39 -1.17 -26.64 -0.15
CA LEU A 39 -1.50 -27.43 1.05
C LEU A 39 -2.97 -27.83 1.06
N ALA A 40 -3.87 -26.89 0.78
CA ALA A 40 -5.30 -27.17 0.70
C ALA A 40 -5.63 -28.19 -0.41
N GLY A 41 -5.07 -28.02 -1.60
CA GLY A 41 -5.26 -28.95 -2.71
C GLY A 41 -4.68 -30.34 -2.44
N TRP A 42 -3.54 -30.43 -1.73
CA TRP A 42 -2.96 -31.71 -1.31
C TRP A 42 -3.93 -32.46 -0.40
N ARG A 43 -4.48 -31.77 0.60
CA ARG A 43 -5.44 -32.32 1.55
C ARG A 43 -6.73 -32.75 0.86
N ILE A 44 -7.28 -31.90 -0.01
CA ILE A 44 -8.49 -32.21 -0.79
C ILE A 44 -8.27 -33.46 -1.65
N ALA A 45 -7.18 -33.52 -2.43
CA ALA A 45 -6.86 -34.66 -3.28
C ALA A 45 -6.77 -35.97 -2.50
N ARG A 46 -6.22 -35.93 -1.28
CA ARG A 46 -6.16 -37.09 -0.39
C ARG A 46 -7.55 -37.51 0.09
N ARG A 47 -8.40 -36.56 0.47
CA ARG A 47 -9.78 -36.79 0.95
C ARG A 47 -10.66 -37.45 -0.11
N LEU A 48 -10.43 -37.20 -1.40
CA LEU A 48 -11.15 -37.87 -2.50
C LEU A 48 -10.99 -39.39 -2.52
N ARG A 49 -9.93 -39.91 -1.89
CA ARG A 49 -9.62 -41.36 -1.83
C ARG A 49 -10.00 -42.00 -0.49
N GLN A 50 -10.46 -41.22 0.48
CA GLN A 50 -10.83 -41.68 1.81
C GLN A 50 -12.33 -42.02 1.90
N GLN A 51 -12.70 -42.80 2.90
CA GLN A 51 -14.11 -43.11 3.20
C GLN A 51 -14.64 -42.16 4.28
N PRO A 52 -15.88 -41.63 4.14
CA PRO A 52 -16.78 -41.77 3.01
C PRO A 52 -16.31 -41.00 1.76
N ARG A 53 -16.51 -41.58 0.57
CA ARG A 53 -16.09 -40.95 -0.71
C ARG A 53 -16.91 -39.68 -0.99
N LEU A 54 -16.21 -38.61 -1.39
CA LEU A 54 -16.83 -37.37 -1.85
C LEU A 54 -17.36 -37.52 -3.28
N GLY A 55 -18.59 -37.05 -3.54
CA GLY A 55 -19.13 -36.96 -4.89
C GLY A 55 -18.68 -35.70 -5.63
N CYS A 56 -19.01 -35.62 -6.92
CA CYS A 56 -18.76 -34.44 -7.76
C CYS A 56 -19.41 -33.16 -7.20
N ASN A 57 -20.60 -33.27 -6.63
CA ASN A 57 -21.31 -32.15 -5.99
C ASN A 57 -20.63 -31.71 -4.70
N ASP A 58 -20.12 -32.65 -3.90
CA ASP A 58 -19.41 -32.33 -2.65
C ASP A 58 -18.12 -31.59 -2.95
N LEU A 59 -17.30 -32.07 -3.89
CA LEU A 59 -16.05 -31.38 -4.20
C LEU A 59 -16.32 -30.01 -4.83
N SER A 60 -17.33 -29.89 -5.69
CA SER A 60 -17.73 -28.58 -6.23
C SER A 60 -18.10 -27.62 -5.08
N ARG A 61 -18.95 -28.06 -4.15
CA ARG A 61 -19.36 -27.29 -2.98
C ARG A 61 -18.17 -26.89 -2.08
N ILE A 62 -17.24 -27.82 -1.83
CA ILE A 62 -16.00 -27.57 -1.05
C ILE A 62 -15.13 -26.52 -1.74
N VAL A 63 -14.87 -26.65 -3.04
CA VAL A 63 -14.03 -25.69 -3.76
C VAL A 63 -14.68 -24.31 -3.83
N GLU A 64 -15.98 -24.23 -4.09
CA GLU A 64 -16.72 -22.97 -4.11
C GLU A 64 -16.77 -22.30 -2.74
N ALA A 65 -16.83 -23.07 -1.64
CA ALA A 65 -16.86 -22.56 -0.28
C ALA A 65 -15.55 -21.87 0.20
N GLN A 66 -14.42 -22.13 -0.46
CA GLN A 66 -13.12 -21.59 -0.03
C GLN A 66 -13.04 -20.07 -0.17
N GLN A 67 -12.59 -19.42 0.90
CA GLN A 67 -12.43 -17.97 0.97
C GLN A 67 -11.08 -17.52 0.38
N PRO A 68 -10.96 -16.25 -0.06
CA PRO A 68 -9.69 -15.68 -0.41
C PRO A 68 -8.65 -15.86 0.71
N PHE A 69 -7.44 -16.25 0.33
CA PHE A 69 -6.33 -16.51 1.24
C PHE A 69 -6.63 -17.57 2.34
N PHE A 70 -7.63 -18.43 2.13
CA PHE A 70 -8.12 -19.39 3.14
C PHE A 70 -8.36 -18.72 4.50
N SER A 71 -8.87 -17.50 4.46
CA SER A 71 -9.25 -16.77 5.67
C SER A 71 -10.60 -17.27 6.21
N PRO A 72 -10.87 -17.14 7.52
CA PRO A 72 -12.17 -17.52 8.09
C PRO A 72 -13.33 -16.76 7.45
N ARG A 73 -14.48 -17.43 7.31
CA ARG A 73 -15.69 -16.80 6.76
C ARG A 73 -16.07 -15.54 7.52
N ALA A 74 -16.58 -14.54 6.79
CA ALA A 74 -17.21 -13.38 7.38
C ALA A 74 -18.34 -13.78 8.34
N GLN A 75 -18.33 -13.20 9.55
CA GLN A 75 -19.38 -13.41 10.55
C GLN A 75 -20.58 -12.51 10.21
N THR A 76 -21.79 -13.07 10.21
CA THR A 76 -23.02 -12.31 9.99
C THR A 76 -23.14 -11.18 11.02
N GLY A 77 -23.44 -9.97 10.54
CA GLY A 77 -23.57 -8.79 11.40
C GLY A 77 -22.24 -8.14 11.84
N LYS A 78 -21.08 -8.65 11.41
CA LYS A 78 -19.77 -8.06 11.70
C LYS A 78 -19.07 -7.57 10.43
N ALA A 79 -19.39 -6.34 10.06
CA ALA A 79 -18.75 -5.61 8.96
C ALA A 79 -17.34 -5.13 9.32
N PHE A 80 -16.46 -5.00 8.33
CA PHE A 80 -15.16 -4.36 8.45
C PHE A 80 -15.05 -3.20 7.46
N ALA A 81 -14.26 -2.19 7.81
CA ALA A 81 -13.93 -1.08 6.93
C ALA A 81 -12.46 -1.14 6.52
N GLU A 82 -12.22 -1.36 5.24
CA GLU A 82 -10.92 -1.21 4.62
C GLU A 82 -10.70 0.27 4.29
N ASN A 83 -10.06 1.03 5.16
CA ASN A 83 -9.87 2.46 4.98
C ASN A 83 -8.63 2.80 4.13
N HIS A 84 -7.81 1.80 3.77
CA HIS A 84 -6.61 2.00 2.97
C HIS A 84 -6.26 0.71 2.20
N VAL A 85 -6.72 0.63 0.95
CA VAL A 85 -6.27 -0.41 0.02
C VAL A 85 -5.92 0.17 -1.34
N HIS A 86 -4.75 -0.17 -1.87
CA HIS A 86 -4.36 0.21 -3.22
C HIS A 86 -4.98 -0.77 -4.23
N LEU A 87 -5.84 -0.28 -5.14
CA LEU A 87 -6.55 -1.16 -6.07
C LEU A 87 -5.59 -1.97 -6.96
N GLY A 88 -4.49 -1.35 -7.38
CA GLY A 88 -3.42 -2.02 -8.14
C GLY A 88 -2.65 -3.08 -7.32
N GLY A 89 -2.68 -2.97 -6.00
CA GLY A 89 -2.03 -3.84 -5.04
C GLY A 89 -2.75 -5.11 -4.67
N VAL A 90 -4.06 -5.21 -4.94
CA VAL A 90 -4.92 -6.29 -4.41
C VAL A 90 -4.71 -7.63 -5.13
N HIS A 91 -4.21 -7.59 -6.36
CA HIS A 91 -4.20 -8.77 -7.23
C HIS A 91 -3.32 -9.90 -6.68
N TYR A 92 -3.84 -11.13 -6.69
CA TYR A 92 -3.15 -12.29 -6.10
C TYR A 92 -2.17 -12.98 -7.04
N ASP A 93 -1.10 -13.51 -6.46
CA ASP A 93 -0.05 -14.21 -7.20
C ASP A 93 -0.55 -15.46 -7.95
N GLY A 94 -1.46 -16.26 -7.39
CA GLY A 94 -2.03 -17.42 -8.09
C GLY A 94 -2.90 -17.05 -9.30
N LEU A 95 -3.51 -15.85 -9.30
CA LEU A 95 -4.18 -15.31 -10.49
C LEU A 95 -3.15 -15.03 -11.58
N VAL A 96 -2.06 -14.34 -11.24
CA VAL A 96 -0.96 -14.04 -12.17
C VAL A 96 -0.38 -15.34 -12.76
N LEU A 97 -0.12 -16.34 -11.91
CA LEU A 97 0.39 -17.64 -12.35
C LEU A 97 -0.59 -18.36 -13.27
N MET A 98 -1.85 -18.48 -12.87
CA MET A 98 -2.85 -19.20 -13.66
C MET A 98 -3.11 -18.50 -15.00
N SER A 99 -3.23 -17.17 -15.01
CA SER A 99 -3.31 -16.39 -16.25
C SER A 99 -2.10 -16.63 -17.14
N GLY A 100 -0.89 -16.64 -16.58
CA GLY A 100 0.34 -16.97 -17.31
C GLY A 100 0.39 -18.38 -17.87
N LEU A 101 -0.30 -19.34 -17.27
CA LEU A 101 -0.44 -20.71 -17.79
C LEU A 101 -1.51 -20.84 -18.87
N THR A 102 -2.49 -19.95 -18.92
CA THR A 102 -3.67 -20.09 -19.80
C THR A 102 -3.76 -19.10 -20.96
N ALA A 103 -3.12 -17.93 -20.85
CA ALA A 103 -3.19 -16.88 -21.86
C ALA A 103 -2.38 -17.20 -23.13
N PRO A 104 -2.73 -16.68 -24.32
CA PRO A 104 -1.95 -16.94 -25.53
C PRO A 104 -0.48 -16.52 -25.42
N LEU A 105 0.46 -17.39 -25.81
CA LEU A 105 1.92 -17.13 -25.75
C LEU A 105 2.39 -15.87 -26.48
N LYS A 106 1.62 -15.35 -27.45
CA LYS A 106 1.93 -14.08 -28.15
C LYS A 106 1.95 -12.89 -27.19
N GLU A 107 1.18 -12.96 -26.10
CA GLU A 107 1.09 -11.90 -25.08
C GLU A 107 2.31 -11.89 -24.13
N LEU A 108 3.15 -12.94 -24.17
CA LEU A 108 4.24 -13.19 -23.21
C LEU A 108 5.65 -13.05 -23.79
N ALA A 109 5.78 -12.71 -25.07
CA ALA A 109 6.99 -12.95 -25.86
C ALA A 109 8.21 -12.07 -25.51
N ASN A 110 8.04 -10.97 -24.77
CA ASN A 110 9.06 -9.93 -24.64
C ASN A 110 9.59 -9.69 -23.20
N GLU A 111 9.28 -10.57 -22.24
CA GLU A 111 9.56 -10.32 -20.82
C GLU A 111 10.72 -11.19 -20.27
N PRO A 112 11.92 -10.65 -20.05
CA PRO A 112 13.07 -11.40 -19.51
C PRO A 112 12.82 -12.01 -18.14
N ALA A 113 12.02 -11.33 -17.29
CA ALA A 113 11.65 -11.79 -15.96
C ALA A 113 10.81 -13.09 -15.99
N LEU A 114 10.19 -13.41 -17.13
CA LEU A 114 9.30 -14.57 -17.29
C LEU A 114 9.95 -15.69 -18.12
N LYS A 115 11.28 -15.77 -18.17
CA LYS A 115 12.04 -16.68 -19.04
C LYS A 115 11.60 -18.16 -19.00
N ILE A 116 11.15 -18.66 -17.84
CA ILE A 116 10.70 -20.05 -17.68
C ILE A 116 9.19 -20.22 -17.97
N LEU A 117 8.39 -19.16 -17.90
CA LEU A 117 6.93 -19.22 -18.03
C LEU A 117 6.47 -19.85 -19.35
N PRO A 118 7.04 -19.54 -20.53
CA PRO A 118 6.64 -20.19 -21.77
C PRO A 118 6.77 -21.72 -21.74
N SER A 119 7.83 -22.22 -21.13
CA SER A 119 8.07 -23.67 -20.98
C SER A 119 7.07 -24.31 -20.02
N LEU A 120 6.79 -23.66 -18.89
CA LEU A 120 5.80 -24.13 -17.90
C LEU A 120 4.38 -24.10 -18.46
N GLN A 121 4.04 -23.05 -19.22
CA GLN A 121 2.78 -22.94 -19.91
C GLN A 121 2.60 -24.07 -20.92
N ARG A 122 3.58 -24.31 -21.79
CA ARG A 122 3.51 -25.40 -22.78
C ARG A 122 3.36 -26.76 -22.11
N LEU A 123 4.14 -27.00 -21.04
CA LEU A 123 4.03 -28.22 -20.25
C LEU A 123 2.61 -28.37 -19.70
N THR A 124 2.08 -27.32 -19.08
CA THR A 124 0.73 -27.30 -18.50
C THR A 124 -0.35 -27.54 -19.56
N GLN A 125 -0.30 -26.82 -20.67
CA GLN A 125 -1.26 -26.95 -21.77
C GLN A 125 -1.23 -28.37 -22.34
N ARG A 126 -0.06 -28.95 -22.60
CA ARG A 126 0.05 -30.32 -23.13
C ARG A 126 -0.46 -31.38 -22.14
N LEU A 127 -0.17 -31.23 -20.85
CA LEU A 127 -0.68 -32.13 -19.81
C LEU A 127 -2.20 -31.99 -19.63
N LEU A 128 -2.75 -30.78 -19.70
CA LEU A 128 -4.20 -30.57 -19.65
C LEU A 128 -4.91 -30.98 -20.95
N MET A 129 -4.19 -31.04 -22.07
CA MET A 129 -4.74 -31.45 -23.37
C MET A 129 -4.93 -32.94 -23.53
N GLU A 130 -4.49 -33.82 -22.61
CA GLU A 130 -4.68 -35.28 -22.66
C GLU A 130 -6.03 -35.70 -23.30
N VAL A 131 -6.04 -36.01 -24.60
CA VAL A 131 -7.25 -36.37 -25.35
C VAL A 131 -7.34 -37.90 -25.35
N GLY A 132 -8.09 -38.43 -24.39
CA GLY A 132 -8.34 -39.87 -24.27
C GLY A 132 -9.03 -40.19 -22.95
N THR A 133 -9.69 -41.35 -22.89
CA THR A 133 -10.13 -41.96 -21.63
C THR A 133 -8.97 -42.68 -20.91
N GLU A 134 -7.89 -42.98 -21.65
CA GLU A 134 -6.73 -43.70 -21.15
C GLU A 134 -5.70 -42.75 -20.48
N PRO A 135 -5.06 -43.17 -19.38
CA PRO A 135 -3.95 -42.43 -18.76
C PRO A 135 -2.76 -42.27 -19.72
N LEU A 136 -1.98 -41.19 -19.56
CA LEU A 136 -0.72 -41.05 -20.29
C LEU A 136 0.27 -42.17 -19.98
N ASP A 137 0.90 -42.69 -21.02
CA ASP A 137 2.04 -43.59 -20.88
C ASP A 137 3.38 -42.82 -20.71
N SER A 138 4.42 -43.56 -20.33
CA SER A 138 5.75 -43.00 -20.07
C SER A 138 6.38 -42.33 -21.30
N ASN A 139 6.14 -42.85 -22.51
CA ASN A 139 6.69 -42.26 -23.74
C ASN A 139 6.00 -40.94 -24.08
N GLN A 140 4.68 -40.87 -23.93
CA GLN A 140 3.90 -39.65 -24.13
C GLN A 140 4.33 -38.55 -23.16
N VAL A 141 4.50 -38.87 -21.87
CA VAL A 141 4.98 -37.88 -20.88
C VAL A 141 6.39 -37.40 -21.20
N ARG A 142 7.31 -38.31 -21.56
CA ARG A 142 8.67 -37.93 -21.99
C ARG A 142 8.64 -37.01 -23.20
N GLU A 143 7.83 -37.33 -24.21
CA GLU A 143 7.67 -36.49 -25.39
C GLU A 143 7.13 -35.10 -25.04
N ILE A 144 6.10 -35.02 -24.19
CA ILE A 144 5.55 -33.76 -23.67
C ILE A 144 6.65 -32.94 -22.98
N CYS A 145 7.44 -33.57 -22.10
CA CYS A 145 8.53 -32.91 -21.38
C CYS A 145 9.62 -32.42 -22.35
N THR A 146 10.06 -33.25 -23.29
CA THR A 146 11.08 -32.87 -24.28
C THR A 146 10.61 -31.71 -25.16
N LYS A 147 9.36 -31.74 -25.62
CA LYS A 147 8.78 -30.67 -26.46
C LYS A 147 8.52 -29.37 -25.68
N SER A 148 8.29 -29.44 -24.37
CA SER A 148 7.95 -28.26 -23.56
C SER A 148 9.17 -27.64 -22.87
N LEU A 149 10.09 -28.45 -22.35
CA LEU A 149 11.22 -28.02 -21.53
C LEU A 149 12.55 -28.01 -22.31
N GLY A 150 12.67 -28.82 -23.37
CA GLY A 150 13.86 -28.89 -24.23
C GLY A 150 13.93 -27.76 -25.27
N SER A 151 15.00 -27.65 -26.05
CA SER A 151 15.18 -26.55 -27.02
C SER A 151 14.12 -26.47 -28.13
N ARG A 152 13.34 -27.53 -28.35
CA ARG A 152 12.31 -27.61 -29.41
C ARG A 152 11.16 -26.63 -29.26
N TRP A 153 10.83 -26.19 -28.03
CA TRP A 153 9.75 -25.22 -27.82
C TRP A 153 10.01 -23.87 -28.51
N LYS A 154 11.28 -23.56 -28.82
CA LYS A 154 11.68 -22.32 -29.53
C LYS A 154 11.26 -22.32 -31.00
N ILE A 155 10.97 -23.48 -31.59
CA ILE A 155 10.71 -23.65 -33.02
C ILE A 155 9.26 -24.14 -33.25
N GLU A 156 8.67 -24.86 -32.29
CA GLU A 156 7.26 -25.29 -32.39
C GLU A 156 6.28 -24.17 -31.98
N PRO A 157 5.15 -23.98 -32.69
CA PRO A 157 4.16 -22.99 -32.31
C PRO A 157 3.53 -23.30 -30.94
N PRO A 158 3.03 -22.27 -30.22
CA PRO A 158 2.19 -22.45 -29.05
C PRO A 158 1.03 -23.39 -29.33
N ILE A 159 0.71 -24.29 -28.39
CA ILE A 159 -0.58 -24.98 -28.40
C ILE A 159 -1.45 -24.31 -27.33
N SER A 160 -2.70 -24.00 -27.69
CA SER A 160 -3.66 -23.37 -26.79
C SER A 160 -4.90 -24.24 -26.68
N ILE A 161 -5.29 -24.58 -25.46
CA ILE A 161 -6.54 -25.28 -25.17
C ILE A 161 -7.72 -24.39 -25.57
N ASN A 162 -8.66 -24.95 -26.32
CA ASN A 162 -9.99 -24.33 -26.47
C ASN A 162 -10.77 -24.55 -25.16
N TRP A 163 -10.64 -23.60 -24.24
CA TRP A 163 -11.28 -23.65 -22.92
C TRP A 163 -12.80 -23.75 -23.02
N LYS A 164 -13.41 -23.06 -24.01
CA LYS A 164 -14.85 -23.12 -24.26
C LYS A 164 -15.31 -24.52 -24.59
N TRP A 165 -14.63 -25.16 -25.55
CA TRP A 165 -14.91 -26.55 -25.91
C TRP A 165 -14.71 -27.50 -24.73
N LEU A 166 -13.64 -27.34 -23.95
CA LEU A 166 -13.36 -28.20 -22.79
C LEU A 166 -14.42 -28.05 -21.70
N ALA A 167 -15.00 -26.87 -21.50
CA ALA A 167 -16.08 -26.64 -20.55
C ALA A 167 -17.43 -27.19 -21.02
N GLU A 168 -17.70 -27.14 -22.33
CA GLU A 168 -18.96 -27.56 -22.96
C GLU A 168 -19.02 -29.06 -23.26
N LYS A 169 -17.89 -29.74 -23.44
CA LYS A 169 -17.85 -31.16 -23.76
C LYS A 169 -18.53 -32.00 -22.67
N GLN A 170 -19.73 -32.50 -22.96
CA GLN A 170 -20.52 -33.34 -22.07
C GLN A 170 -19.92 -34.75 -22.00
N MET A 171 -19.02 -34.93 -21.04
CA MET A 171 -18.94 -36.18 -20.30
C MET A 171 -18.88 -35.76 -18.84
N GLU A 172 -20.01 -35.87 -18.13
CA GLU A 172 -20.01 -35.88 -16.66
C GLU A 172 -19.74 -37.35 -16.29
N PRO A 173 -18.47 -37.81 -16.16
CA PRO A 173 -18.24 -39.08 -15.51
C PRO A 173 -18.79 -38.96 -14.08
N ALA A 174 -19.41 -40.02 -13.57
CA ALA A 174 -19.95 -40.07 -12.21
C ALA A 174 -18.86 -40.00 -11.10
N ASP A 175 -17.57 -39.88 -11.48
CA ASP A 175 -16.43 -39.97 -10.58
C ASP A 175 -15.58 -38.69 -10.55
N VAL A 176 -15.43 -38.16 -9.34
CA VAL A 176 -14.64 -36.99 -8.99
C VAL A 176 -13.13 -37.16 -9.24
N LEU A 177 -12.65 -38.41 -9.28
CA LEU A 177 -11.26 -38.76 -9.57
C LEU A 177 -10.94 -38.75 -11.07
N HIS A 178 -11.97 -38.69 -11.94
CA HIS A 178 -11.77 -38.74 -13.37
C HIS A 178 -11.11 -37.43 -13.90
N PRO A 179 -9.94 -37.49 -14.56
CA PRO A 179 -9.19 -36.29 -14.95
C PRO A 179 -9.96 -35.34 -15.88
N HIS A 180 -10.81 -35.86 -16.76
CA HIS A 180 -11.65 -35.04 -17.64
C HIS A 180 -12.59 -34.11 -16.86
N TRP A 181 -13.20 -34.57 -15.77
CA TRP A 181 -14.14 -33.78 -14.99
C TRP A 181 -13.44 -32.63 -14.28
N GLN A 182 -12.29 -32.89 -13.67
CA GLN A 182 -11.49 -31.84 -13.00
C GLN A 182 -11.01 -30.78 -14.02
N ARG A 183 -10.57 -31.19 -15.21
CA ARG A 183 -10.19 -30.29 -16.30
C ARG A 183 -11.36 -29.43 -16.79
N GLN A 184 -12.54 -30.01 -16.88
CA GLN A 184 -13.76 -29.27 -17.19
C GLN A 184 -14.08 -28.22 -16.12
N LYS A 185 -13.84 -28.51 -14.83
CA LYS A 185 -14.01 -27.52 -13.75
C LYS A 185 -13.02 -26.37 -13.86
N ILE A 186 -11.75 -26.63 -14.19
CA ILE A 186 -10.75 -25.58 -14.50
C ILE A 186 -11.27 -24.70 -15.64
N ALA A 187 -11.70 -25.31 -16.75
CA ALA A 187 -12.20 -24.58 -17.92
C ALA A 187 -13.45 -23.74 -17.61
N ARG A 188 -14.42 -24.30 -16.88
CA ARG A 188 -15.63 -23.59 -16.43
C ARG A 188 -15.29 -22.39 -15.54
N ALA A 189 -14.32 -22.53 -14.62
CA ALA A 189 -13.87 -21.43 -13.78
C ALA A 189 -13.20 -20.31 -14.61
N LEU A 190 -12.35 -20.66 -15.58
CA LEU A 190 -11.72 -19.69 -16.49
C LEU A 190 -12.73 -18.92 -17.33
N ILE A 191 -13.75 -19.60 -17.88
CA ILE A 191 -14.82 -18.96 -18.69
C ILE A 191 -15.66 -18.01 -17.85
N LYS A 192 -15.94 -18.38 -16.59
CA LYS A 192 -16.63 -17.50 -15.62
C LYS A 192 -15.76 -16.32 -15.16
N GLY A 193 -14.49 -16.27 -15.52
CA GLY A 193 -13.54 -15.27 -15.04
C GLY A 193 -13.12 -15.45 -13.59
N ASP A 194 -13.30 -16.65 -13.01
CA ASP A 194 -12.87 -16.97 -11.65
C ASP A 194 -11.52 -17.68 -11.66
N THR A 195 -10.48 -16.90 -11.89
CA THR A 195 -9.10 -17.39 -12.03
C THR A 195 -8.55 -17.96 -10.74
N GLY A 196 -8.96 -17.41 -9.59
CA GLY A 196 -8.61 -17.94 -8.27
C GLY A 196 -9.15 -19.35 -8.06
N LYS A 197 -10.42 -19.61 -8.41
CA LYS A 197 -10.98 -20.97 -8.38
C LYS A 197 -10.34 -21.87 -9.44
N ALA A 198 -10.06 -21.35 -10.64
CA ALA A 198 -9.36 -22.10 -11.68
C ALA A 198 -7.98 -22.59 -11.21
N TRP A 199 -7.25 -21.73 -10.50
CA TRP A 199 -5.97 -22.06 -9.88
C TRP A 199 -6.11 -23.17 -8.83
N LEU A 200 -7.09 -23.07 -7.92
CA LEU A 200 -7.34 -24.11 -6.92
C LEU A 200 -7.72 -25.46 -7.57
N TRP A 201 -8.60 -25.44 -8.59
CA TRP A 201 -8.93 -26.64 -9.36
C TRP A 201 -7.72 -27.24 -10.06
N PHE A 202 -6.84 -26.40 -10.63
CA PHE A 202 -5.60 -26.85 -11.26
C PHE A 202 -4.67 -27.53 -10.26
N VAL A 203 -4.50 -26.95 -9.07
CA VAL A 203 -3.69 -27.54 -8.00
C VAL A 203 -4.29 -28.87 -7.50
N ILE A 204 -5.61 -28.93 -7.32
CA ILE A 204 -6.32 -30.18 -6.95
C ILE A 204 -6.12 -31.25 -8.03
N TRP A 205 -6.20 -30.88 -9.31
CA TRP A 205 -5.95 -31.81 -10.41
C TRP A 205 -4.52 -32.36 -10.36
N CYS A 206 -3.51 -31.48 -10.25
CA CYS A 206 -2.11 -31.89 -10.11
C CYS A 206 -1.92 -32.89 -8.96
N TRP A 207 -2.46 -32.60 -7.78
CA TRP A 207 -2.33 -33.49 -6.62
C TRP A 207 -3.14 -34.77 -6.74
N THR A 208 -4.33 -34.73 -7.36
CA THR A 208 -5.13 -35.94 -7.60
C THR A 208 -4.37 -36.92 -8.50
N ARG A 209 -3.71 -36.42 -9.55
CA ARG A 209 -2.87 -37.23 -10.45
C ARG A 209 -1.59 -37.70 -9.75
N TYR A 210 -0.93 -36.83 -9.01
CA TYR A 210 0.33 -37.15 -8.32
C TYR A 210 0.15 -38.23 -7.23
N GLN A 211 -0.93 -38.16 -6.45
CA GLN A 211 -1.23 -39.11 -5.38
C GLN A 211 -1.86 -40.42 -5.88
N ASP A 212 -2.14 -40.53 -7.17
CA ASP A 212 -2.74 -41.74 -7.75
C ASP A 212 -1.75 -42.92 -7.69
N PRO A 213 -2.08 -44.04 -7.02
CA PRO A 213 -1.19 -45.19 -6.94
C PRO A 213 -0.77 -45.74 -8.31
N ALA A 214 -1.66 -45.61 -9.31
CA ALA A 214 -1.41 -46.02 -10.69
C ALA A 214 -0.64 -44.97 -11.54
N CYS A 215 -0.33 -43.79 -10.99
CA CYS A 215 0.37 -42.75 -11.73
C CYS A 215 1.86 -43.09 -11.91
N ILE A 216 2.28 -43.13 -13.17
CA ILE A 216 3.66 -43.39 -13.60
C ILE A 216 4.64 -42.34 -13.07
N SER A 217 5.88 -42.77 -12.84
CA SER A 217 6.94 -41.96 -12.25
C SER A 217 7.23 -40.68 -13.05
N GLU A 218 7.24 -40.75 -14.37
CA GLU A 218 7.50 -39.61 -15.25
C GLU A 218 6.45 -38.52 -15.10
N LEU A 219 5.17 -38.89 -14.99
CA LEU A 219 4.09 -37.91 -14.78
C LEU A 219 4.21 -37.28 -13.38
N ARG A 220 4.50 -38.08 -12.35
CA ARG A 220 4.75 -37.55 -10.99
C ARG A 220 5.91 -36.56 -10.98
N MET A 221 7.01 -36.87 -11.67
CA MET A 221 8.17 -35.97 -11.78
C MET A 221 7.83 -34.69 -12.54
N ALA A 222 7.09 -34.79 -13.65
CA ALA A 222 6.67 -33.62 -14.43
C ALA A 222 5.76 -32.68 -13.62
N LEU A 223 4.78 -33.22 -12.89
CA LEU A 223 3.90 -32.46 -12.01
C LEU A 223 4.67 -31.82 -10.85
N PHE A 224 5.58 -32.56 -10.22
CA PHE A 224 6.42 -32.04 -9.14
C PHE A 224 7.35 -30.91 -9.63
N TYR A 225 7.98 -31.08 -10.78
CA TYR A 225 8.78 -30.03 -11.41
C TYR A 225 7.93 -28.79 -11.68
N LEU A 226 6.76 -28.96 -12.30
CA LEU A 226 5.84 -27.87 -12.63
C LEU A 226 5.44 -27.06 -11.38
N LEU A 227 4.97 -27.73 -10.32
CA LEU A 227 4.54 -27.06 -9.08
C LEU A 227 5.72 -26.36 -8.36
N ASN A 228 6.91 -26.95 -8.36
CA ASN A 228 8.10 -26.30 -7.78
C ASN A 228 8.55 -25.09 -8.60
N SER A 229 8.56 -25.17 -9.93
CA SER A 229 8.92 -24.04 -10.79
C SER A 229 7.92 -22.90 -10.67
N LEU A 230 6.61 -23.20 -10.56
CA LEU A 230 5.59 -22.20 -10.29
C LEU A 230 5.76 -21.57 -8.90
N THR A 231 6.08 -22.36 -7.88
CA THR A 231 6.39 -21.83 -6.53
C THR A 231 7.61 -20.92 -6.54
N HIS A 232 8.65 -21.26 -7.30
CA HIS A 232 9.83 -20.41 -7.45
C HIS A 232 9.49 -19.08 -8.14
N MET A 233 8.70 -19.12 -9.22
CA MET A 233 8.21 -17.92 -9.90
C MET A 233 7.33 -17.06 -8.99
N ARG A 234 6.42 -17.67 -8.24
CA ARG A 234 5.54 -17.01 -7.26
C ARG A 234 6.32 -16.12 -6.31
N ARG A 235 7.46 -16.60 -5.79
CA ARG A 235 8.28 -15.83 -4.84
C ARG A 235 8.80 -14.52 -5.42
N GLN A 236 9.03 -14.45 -6.73
CA GLN A 236 9.46 -13.23 -7.41
C GLN A 236 8.32 -12.22 -7.62
N LEU A 237 7.07 -12.66 -7.45
CA LEU A 237 5.88 -11.82 -7.51
C LEU A 237 5.53 -11.24 -6.14
N LEU A 238 6.10 -11.74 -5.05
CA LEU A 238 5.76 -11.33 -3.68
C LEU A 238 6.92 -10.60 -3.01
N MET A 239 6.60 -9.87 -1.94
CA MET A 239 7.61 -9.26 -1.10
C MET A 239 8.37 -10.34 -0.31
N ASP A 240 9.69 -10.43 -0.52
CA ASP A 240 10.57 -11.44 0.07
C ASP A 240 11.76 -10.85 0.87
N GLY A 241 11.71 -9.56 1.19
CA GLY A 241 12.72 -8.82 1.95
C GLY A 241 12.11 -7.66 2.71
N GLN A 242 12.91 -6.67 3.13
CA GLN A 242 12.44 -5.48 3.83
C GLN A 242 12.79 -4.18 3.09
N GLY A 243 12.03 -3.12 3.35
CA GLY A 243 12.30 -1.76 2.86
C GLY A 243 11.42 -1.32 1.69
N LEU A 244 11.13 -0.02 1.63
CA LEU A 244 10.27 0.59 0.61
C LEU A 244 10.80 0.41 -0.81
N THR A 245 12.12 0.52 -1.02
CA THR A 245 12.75 0.28 -2.34
C THR A 245 12.45 -1.11 -2.87
N ARG A 246 12.59 -2.14 -2.02
CA ARG A 246 12.29 -3.53 -2.40
C ARG A 246 10.82 -3.71 -2.72
N PHE A 247 9.93 -3.04 -1.98
CA PHE A 247 8.51 -3.03 -2.26
C PHE A 247 8.20 -2.42 -3.63
N VAL A 248 8.76 -1.24 -3.92
CA VAL A 248 8.58 -0.54 -5.20
C VAL A 248 9.07 -1.39 -6.37
N ASP A 249 10.21 -2.09 -6.24
CA ASP A 249 10.71 -3.02 -7.26
C ASP A 249 9.72 -4.15 -7.54
N VAL A 250 9.14 -4.75 -6.49
CA VAL A 250 8.16 -5.84 -6.63
C VAL A 250 6.83 -5.31 -7.19
N TYR A 251 6.35 -4.16 -6.71
CA TYR A 251 5.13 -3.50 -7.20
C TYR A 251 5.23 -3.16 -8.69
N ASN A 252 6.39 -2.67 -9.13
CA ASN A 252 6.64 -2.30 -10.52
C ASN A 252 7.01 -3.48 -11.42
N ASN A 253 7.07 -4.71 -10.91
CA ASN A 253 7.43 -5.89 -11.68
C ASN A 253 6.47 -6.07 -12.87
N GLN A 254 7.03 -6.10 -14.08
CA GLN A 254 6.28 -6.21 -15.33
C GLN A 254 5.43 -7.48 -15.41
N ALA A 255 5.88 -8.58 -14.80
CA ALA A 255 5.11 -9.83 -14.73
C ALA A 255 3.77 -9.64 -14.00
N ARG A 256 3.74 -8.82 -12.93
CA ARG A 256 2.51 -8.47 -12.21
C ARG A 256 1.59 -7.59 -13.05
N ARG A 257 2.17 -6.65 -13.80
CA ARG A 257 1.41 -5.66 -14.59
C ARG A 257 0.85 -6.20 -15.91
N ASN A 258 1.51 -7.18 -16.53
CA ASN A 258 1.14 -7.61 -17.88
C ASN A 258 0.27 -8.87 -17.91
N LEU A 259 0.14 -9.60 -16.79
CA LEU A 259 -0.60 -10.87 -16.71
C LEU A 259 -1.94 -10.73 -15.98
N GLY A 260 -3.02 -11.23 -16.59
CA GLY A 260 -4.32 -11.37 -15.91
C GLY A 260 -5.12 -10.07 -15.73
N TRP A 261 -4.75 -8.99 -16.44
CA TRP A 261 -5.28 -7.64 -16.24
C TRP A 261 -6.81 -7.52 -16.32
N ASN A 262 -7.48 -8.33 -17.16
CA ASN A 262 -8.94 -8.27 -17.30
C ASN A 262 -9.70 -8.92 -16.12
N GLN A 263 -9.08 -9.87 -15.40
CA GLN A 263 -9.73 -10.64 -14.34
C GLN A 263 -9.34 -10.17 -12.93
N GLN A 264 -8.28 -9.35 -12.82
CA GLN A 264 -7.74 -8.88 -11.54
C GLN A 264 -8.77 -8.11 -10.68
N TYR A 265 -9.65 -7.32 -11.30
CA TYR A 265 -10.58 -6.47 -10.55
C TYR A 265 -11.76 -7.24 -9.95
N THR A 266 -12.21 -8.33 -10.59
CA THR A 266 -13.25 -9.21 -9.99
C THR A 266 -12.70 -9.93 -8.76
N ASP A 267 -11.46 -10.42 -8.82
CA ASP A 267 -10.78 -11.03 -7.66
C ASP A 267 -10.52 -9.99 -6.56
N ALA A 268 -10.07 -8.78 -6.94
CA ALA A 268 -9.89 -7.67 -6.01
C ALA A 268 -11.17 -7.32 -5.27
N ALA A 269 -12.31 -7.24 -5.97
CA ALA A 269 -13.62 -7.02 -5.36
C ALA A 269 -13.96 -8.10 -4.31
N ARG A 270 -13.72 -9.39 -4.60
CA ARG A 270 -13.97 -10.48 -3.64
C ARG A 270 -13.06 -10.43 -2.42
N ARG A 271 -11.82 -9.94 -2.58
CA ARG A 271 -10.84 -9.80 -1.49
C ARG A 271 -11.16 -8.62 -0.58
N ILE A 272 -11.50 -7.48 -1.17
CA ILE A 272 -11.85 -6.25 -0.45
C ILE A 272 -13.17 -6.46 0.31
N PHE A 273 -14.20 -6.97 -0.35
CA PHE A 273 -15.54 -7.18 0.23
C PHE A 273 -15.78 -8.64 0.61
N HIS A 274 -15.09 -9.13 1.63
CA HIS A 274 -15.25 -10.51 2.11
C HIS A 274 -16.65 -10.71 2.75
N GLY A 275 -17.16 -9.73 3.49
CA GLY A 275 -18.52 -9.73 4.04
C GLY A 275 -19.51 -8.86 3.27
N GLU A 276 -20.80 -9.19 3.35
CA GLU A 276 -21.89 -8.41 2.74
C GLU A 276 -22.08 -7.01 3.34
N GLY A 277 -21.58 -6.79 4.56
CA GLY A 277 -21.57 -5.48 5.22
C GLY A 277 -20.24 -4.73 5.13
N ASP A 278 -19.20 -5.35 4.56
CA ASP A 278 -17.87 -4.72 4.51
C ASP A 278 -17.90 -3.49 3.59
N VAL A 279 -17.11 -2.49 3.94
CA VAL A 279 -16.98 -1.22 3.23
C VAL A 279 -15.51 -0.91 2.94
N ALA A 280 -15.24 -0.10 1.91
CA ALA A 280 -13.86 0.20 1.52
C ALA A 280 -13.63 1.60 0.95
N GLU A 281 -12.57 2.24 1.41
CA GLU A 281 -11.94 3.36 0.74
C GLU A 281 -10.76 2.86 -0.11
N ILE A 282 -10.90 2.99 -1.43
CA ILE A 282 -10.00 2.41 -2.40
C ILE A 282 -9.07 3.50 -2.96
N LYS A 283 -7.76 3.29 -2.87
CA LYS A 283 -6.75 4.21 -3.39
C LYS A 283 -6.45 3.93 -4.87
N VAL A 284 -6.54 4.98 -5.68
CA VAL A 284 -6.22 4.96 -7.12
C VAL A 284 -5.52 6.24 -7.56
N VAL A 285 -4.63 6.12 -8.55
CA VAL A 285 -4.03 7.29 -9.22
C VAL A 285 -5.07 8.02 -10.06
N HIS A 286 -4.96 9.35 -10.17
CA HIS A 286 -5.98 10.16 -10.84
C HIS A 286 -6.24 9.74 -12.30
N HIS A 287 -5.27 9.17 -13.02
CA HIS A 287 -5.45 8.73 -14.41
C HIS A 287 -6.20 7.40 -14.52
N GLN A 288 -6.25 6.59 -13.46
CA GLN A 288 -7.13 5.44 -13.35
C GLN A 288 -8.57 5.85 -13.01
N PHE A 289 -8.78 7.08 -12.52
CA PHE A 289 -10.10 7.64 -12.32
C PHE A 289 -10.67 8.23 -13.62
N SER A 290 -11.62 7.50 -14.20
CA SER A 290 -12.38 7.92 -15.39
C SER A 290 -13.80 7.33 -15.36
N PRO A 291 -14.76 7.90 -16.09
CA PRO A 291 -16.11 7.34 -16.21
C PRO A 291 -16.10 5.87 -16.67
N GLN A 292 -15.18 5.53 -17.60
CA GLN A 292 -15.06 4.17 -18.11
C GLN A 292 -14.51 3.20 -17.07
N ALA A 293 -13.49 3.61 -16.31
CA ALA A 293 -12.95 2.81 -15.22
C ALA A 293 -13.98 2.55 -14.12
N VAL A 294 -14.78 3.56 -13.76
CA VAL A 294 -15.89 3.40 -12.79
C VAL A 294 -16.90 2.37 -13.30
N VAL A 295 -17.38 2.49 -14.54
CA VAL A 295 -18.32 1.53 -15.12
C VAL A 295 -17.75 0.11 -15.16
N GLN A 296 -16.48 -0.04 -15.52
CA GLN A 296 -15.80 -1.35 -15.48
C GLN A 296 -15.78 -1.92 -14.06
N TRP A 297 -15.39 -1.12 -13.07
CA TRP A 297 -15.37 -1.53 -11.67
C TRP A 297 -16.75 -1.96 -11.16
N LEU A 298 -17.82 -1.24 -11.50
CA LEU A 298 -19.21 -1.65 -11.17
C LEU A 298 -19.59 -3.00 -11.79
N GLY A 299 -19.12 -3.28 -13.01
CA GLY A 299 -19.27 -4.58 -13.65
C GLY A 299 -18.53 -5.69 -12.91
N HIS A 300 -17.30 -5.41 -12.45
CA HIS A 300 -16.51 -6.36 -11.65
C HIS A 300 -17.14 -6.64 -10.28
N LEU A 301 -17.69 -5.62 -9.60
CA LEU A 301 -18.46 -5.80 -8.36
C LEU A 301 -19.68 -6.68 -8.56
N SER A 302 -20.44 -6.43 -9.64
CA SER A 302 -21.63 -7.23 -9.97
C SER A 302 -21.26 -8.69 -10.21
N THR A 303 -20.18 -8.93 -10.97
CA THR A 303 -19.64 -10.27 -11.23
C THR A 303 -19.16 -10.95 -9.93
N ALA A 304 -18.52 -10.19 -9.03
CA ALA A 304 -18.00 -10.70 -7.76
C ALA A 304 -19.12 -11.23 -6.85
N ILE A 305 -20.31 -10.60 -6.86
CA ILE A 305 -21.50 -11.04 -6.12
C ILE A 305 -22.38 -12.04 -6.92
N GLY A 306 -21.87 -12.59 -8.03
CA GLY A 306 -22.55 -13.62 -8.81
C GLY A 306 -23.69 -13.10 -9.70
N LEU A 307 -23.71 -11.81 -10.01
CA LEU A 307 -24.66 -11.22 -10.95
C LEU A 307 -24.01 -11.02 -12.33
N GLU A 308 -24.68 -11.50 -13.37
CA GLU A 308 -24.29 -11.19 -14.75
C GLU A 308 -24.50 -9.70 -15.03
N SER A 309 -23.61 -9.09 -15.82
CA SER A 309 -23.87 -7.79 -16.41
C SER A 309 -25.11 -7.91 -17.29
N ALA A 310 -26.21 -7.29 -16.85
CA ALA A 310 -27.53 -7.50 -17.43
C ALA A 310 -27.52 -7.37 -18.97
N PRO A 311 -28.22 -8.24 -19.72
CA PRO A 311 -28.45 -7.97 -21.13
C PRO A 311 -29.28 -6.69 -21.25
N LYS A 312 -28.78 -5.74 -22.04
CA LYS A 312 -29.23 -4.33 -22.17
C LYS A 312 -30.72 -4.12 -22.49
N LEU A 313 -31.50 -5.18 -22.71
CA LEU A 313 -32.88 -5.15 -23.22
C LEU A 313 -33.95 -5.64 -22.23
N ARG A 314 -33.60 -6.24 -21.08
CA ARG A 314 -34.58 -6.71 -20.09
C ARG A 314 -34.35 -6.04 -18.72
N GLN A 315 -35.43 -5.58 -18.09
CA GLN A 315 -35.37 -5.06 -16.73
C GLN A 315 -34.84 -6.13 -15.77
N VAL A 316 -33.84 -5.75 -14.97
CA VAL A 316 -33.24 -6.59 -13.94
C VAL A 316 -34.28 -6.83 -12.83
N PRO A 317 -34.47 -8.05 -12.30
CA PRO A 317 -35.36 -8.29 -11.16
C PRO A 317 -35.03 -7.41 -9.95
N LEU A 318 -36.04 -6.95 -9.20
CA LEU A 318 -35.87 -6.03 -8.06
C LEU A 318 -34.84 -6.51 -7.03
N ALA A 319 -34.85 -7.80 -6.68
CA ALA A 319 -33.88 -8.36 -5.73
C ALA A 319 -32.42 -8.20 -6.20
N LYS A 320 -32.16 -8.36 -7.51
CA LYS A 320 -30.84 -8.14 -8.11
C LYS A 320 -30.48 -6.65 -8.16
N GLN A 321 -31.45 -5.77 -8.44
CA GLN A 321 -31.24 -4.32 -8.38
C GLN A 321 -30.83 -3.87 -6.96
N LEU A 322 -31.48 -4.41 -5.92
CA LEU A 322 -31.16 -4.10 -4.52
C LEU A 322 -29.77 -4.63 -4.12
N ALA A 323 -29.40 -5.85 -4.55
CA ALA A 323 -28.07 -6.40 -4.30
C ALA A 323 -26.96 -5.56 -4.97
N MET A 324 -27.17 -5.13 -6.22
CA MET A 324 -26.24 -4.23 -6.93
C MET A 324 -26.13 -2.88 -6.22
N ARG A 325 -27.25 -2.27 -5.82
CA ARG A 325 -27.26 -1.03 -5.04
C ARG A 325 -26.42 -1.16 -3.78
N ASN A 326 -26.68 -2.19 -2.97
CA ASN A 326 -25.92 -2.44 -1.76
C ASN A 326 -24.43 -2.67 -2.01
N ALA A 327 -24.04 -3.29 -3.13
CA ALA A 327 -22.63 -3.42 -3.48
C ALA A 327 -21.99 -2.09 -3.90
N PHE A 328 -22.74 -1.20 -4.55
CA PHE A 328 -22.23 0.07 -5.06
C PHE A 328 -22.12 1.13 -3.95
N GLU A 329 -22.98 1.07 -2.93
CA GLU A 329 -23.01 2.01 -1.78
C GLU A 329 -21.94 1.73 -0.70
N ARG A 330 -21.11 0.70 -0.85
CA ARG A 330 -20.18 0.27 0.20
C ARG A 330 -18.74 0.73 -0.03
N TRP A 331 -18.51 1.68 -0.92
CA TRP A 331 -17.16 2.12 -1.22
C TRP A 331 -17.07 3.51 -1.81
N HIS A 332 -15.87 4.07 -1.75
CA HIS A 332 -15.48 5.29 -2.46
C HIS A 332 -13.98 5.28 -2.74
N PHE A 333 -13.53 6.21 -3.58
CA PHE A 333 -12.13 6.42 -3.92
C PHE A 333 -11.45 7.48 -3.04
N CYS A 334 -10.18 7.23 -2.77
CA CYS A 334 -9.19 8.22 -2.38
C CYS A 334 -8.19 8.36 -3.54
N ILE A 335 -7.95 9.59 -4.00
CA ILE A 335 -7.02 9.84 -5.11
C ILE A 335 -5.62 10.04 -4.53
N HIS A 336 -4.71 9.12 -4.81
CA HIS A 336 -3.32 9.27 -4.38
C HIS A 336 -2.44 9.90 -5.48
N LEU A 337 -1.67 10.91 -5.10
CA LEU A 337 -0.61 11.51 -5.91
C LEU A 337 0.70 10.80 -5.60
N ILE A 338 1.51 10.50 -6.60
CA ILE A 338 2.74 9.72 -6.42
C ILE A 338 3.95 10.66 -6.31
N ARG A 339 4.81 10.38 -5.33
CA ARG A 339 6.17 10.91 -5.21
C ARG A 339 7.05 10.28 -6.29
N ASP A 340 7.09 10.91 -7.45
CA ASP A 340 7.88 10.47 -8.60
C ASP A 340 9.04 11.42 -8.94
N GLU A 341 9.95 10.96 -9.80
CA GLU A 341 11.08 11.75 -10.28
C GLU A 341 10.64 13.06 -10.95
N LEU A 342 9.49 13.06 -11.63
CA LEU A 342 8.94 14.22 -12.33
C LEU A 342 8.50 15.33 -11.37
N SER A 343 8.13 14.95 -10.15
CA SER A 343 7.69 15.85 -9.08
C SER A 343 8.84 16.30 -8.18
N ARG A 344 10.03 15.68 -8.25
CA ARG A 344 11.20 16.08 -7.46
C ARG A 344 11.57 17.53 -7.75
N ASP A 345 11.54 18.36 -6.71
CA ASP A 345 11.79 19.81 -6.78
C ASP A 345 11.01 20.50 -7.91
N ASN A 346 9.79 20.01 -8.21
CA ASN A 346 8.99 20.43 -9.35
C ASN A 346 7.51 20.65 -9.02
N PRO A 347 7.17 21.69 -8.22
CA PRO A 347 5.77 21.96 -7.88
C PRO A 347 4.88 22.21 -9.10
N SER A 348 5.42 22.68 -10.23
CA SER A 348 4.65 22.89 -11.47
C SER A 348 4.01 21.58 -11.99
N ASN A 349 4.73 20.46 -11.93
CA ASN A 349 4.19 19.15 -12.34
C ASN A 349 3.00 18.74 -11.49
N VAL A 350 3.12 18.88 -10.15
CA VAL A 350 2.03 18.56 -9.23
C VAL A 350 0.79 19.42 -9.50
N TRP A 351 0.97 20.71 -9.79
CA TRP A 351 -0.14 21.59 -10.18
C TRP A 351 -0.80 21.19 -11.49
N GLN A 352 -0.05 20.69 -12.48
CA GLN A 352 -0.65 20.18 -13.72
C GLN A 352 -1.56 18.98 -13.43
N GLU A 353 -1.11 18.04 -12.60
CA GLU A 353 -1.90 16.86 -12.20
C GLU A 353 -3.14 17.27 -11.39
N ALA A 354 -2.98 18.21 -10.45
CA ALA A 354 -4.09 18.76 -9.67
C ALA A 354 -5.13 19.45 -10.57
N ASN A 355 -4.71 20.25 -11.55
CA ASN A 355 -5.61 20.91 -12.49
C ASN A 355 -6.38 19.90 -13.36
N LYS A 356 -5.73 18.82 -13.79
CA LYS A 356 -6.40 17.73 -14.52
C LYS A 356 -7.47 17.07 -13.65
N LEU A 357 -7.17 16.81 -12.38
CA LEU A 357 -8.13 16.23 -11.44
C LEU A 357 -9.32 17.18 -11.20
N GLN A 358 -9.07 18.46 -10.91
CA GLN A 358 -10.14 19.44 -10.75
C GLN A 358 -11.04 19.52 -11.99
N SER A 359 -10.45 19.52 -13.19
CA SER A 359 -11.19 19.53 -14.46
C SER A 359 -12.08 18.29 -14.61
N LYS A 360 -11.60 17.11 -14.21
CA LYS A 360 -12.39 15.85 -14.21
C LYS A 360 -13.57 15.93 -13.23
N LEU A 361 -13.36 16.54 -12.06
CA LEU A 361 -14.39 16.71 -11.03
C LEU A 361 -15.47 17.73 -11.43
N ALA A 362 -15.09 18.78 -12.17
CA ALA A 362 -16.00 19.82 -12.63
C ALA A 362 -16.77 19.47 -13.92
N SER A 363 -16.29 18.50 -14.70
CA SER A 363 -16.94 18.07 -15.95
C SER A 363 -18.27 17.37 -15.69
N ASN A 364 -19.33 17.76 -16.42
CA ASN A 364 -20.64 17.12 -16.34
C ASN A 364 -20.89 16.12 -17.46
N ALA A 365 -20.45 16.42 -18.69
CA ALA A 365 -20.82 15.69 -19.91
C ALA A 365 -20.19 14.28 -20.00
N SER A 366 -18.98 14.08 -19.46
CA SER A 366 -18.30 12.78 -19.55
C SER A 366 -18.85 11.72 -18.59
N TRP A 367 -19.71 12.11 -17.64
CA TRP A 367 -20.17 11.26 -16.53
C TRP A 367 -21.61 10.76 -16.68
N GLU A 368 -22.29 11.14 -17.75
CA GLU A 368 -23.56 10.55 -18.16
C GLU A 368 -23.29 9.23 -18.88
N ARG A 369 -23.89 8.13 -18.42
CA ARG A 369 -23.61 6.77 -18.91
C ARG A 369 -24.90 6.01 -19.18
N GLU A 370 -25.26 5.93 -20.45
CA GLU A 370 -26.44 5.19 -20.90
C GLU A 370 -26.41 3.71 -20.50
N GLU A 371 -25.22 3.13 -20.39
CA GLU A 371 -25.05 1.72 -20.02
C GLU A 371 -25.48 1.42 -18.58
N LEU A 372 -25.60 2.45 -17.72
CA LEU A 372 -26.04 2.31 -16.34
C LEU A 372 -27.56 2.53 -16.17
N ILE A 373 -28.24 3.11 -17.15
CA ILE A 373 -29.68 3.45 -17.06
C ILE A 373 -30.53 2.21 -16.79
N ASN A 374 -30.17 1.06 -17.37
CA ASN A 374 -30.91 -0.20 -17.21
C ASN A 374 -30.42 -1.07 -16.04
N THR A 375 -29.42 -0.62 -15.27
CA THR A 375 -28.87 -1.40 -14.14
C THR A 375 -29.79 -1.40 -12.93
N SER A 376 -30.53 -0.31 -12.72
CA SER A 376 -31.54 -0.18 -11.68
C SER A 376 -32.53 0.90 -12.05
N SER A 377 -33.82 0.62 -11.87
CA SER A 377 -34.88 1.64 -11.96
C SER A 377 -34.71 2.78 -10.94
N LEU A 378 -33.88 2.55 -9.92
CA LEU A 378 -33.54 3.52 -8.89
C LEU A 378 -32.27 4.30 -9.22
N TRP A 379 -31.52 3.95 -10.27
CA TRP A 379 -30.27 4.63 -10.61
C TRP A 379 -30.55 6.12 -10.90
N PRO A 380 -29.80 7.07 -10.30
CA PRO A 380 -30.05 8.50 -10.45
C PRO A 380 -29.78 9.06 -11.87
N GLY A 381 -29.49 8.20 -12.84
CA GLY A 381 -29.26 8.55 -14.24
C GLY A 381 -27.88 9.13 -14.55
N ARG A 382 -27.08 9.49 -13.53
CA ARG A 382 -25.83 10.23 -13.71
C ARG A 382 -24.77 9.89 -12.67
N LEU A 383 -23.53 9.63 -13.10
CA LEU A 383 -22.39 9.53 -12.18
C LEU A 383 -21.99 10.94 -11.73
N GLN A 384 -21.80 11.12 -10.43
CA GLN A 384 -21.30 12.37 -9.86
C GLN A 384 -19.94 12.10 -9.21
N PRO A 385 -18.82 12.52 -9.82
CA PRO A 385 -17.46 12.26 -9.31
C PRO A 385 -17.26 12.60 -7.84
N ALA A 386 -17.87 13.69 -7.38
CA ALA A 386 -17.81 14.14 -5.99
C ALA A 386 -18.42 13.17 -4.96
N ARG A 387 -19.34 12.28 -5.39
CA ARG A 387 -19.87 11.20 -4.54
C ARG A 387 -18.93 10.00 -4.47
N TRP A 388 -18.09 9.83 -5.50
CA TRP A 388 -17.13 8.72 -5.58
C TRP A 388 -15.76 9.07 -5.01
N ILE A 389 -15.32 10.33 -5.05
CA ILE A 389 -14.02 10.74 -4.52
C ILE A 389 -14.23 11.44 -3.19
N ARG A 390 -13.71 10.84 -2.11
CA ARG A 390 -13.84 11.35 -0.74
C ARG A 390 -12.51 11.72 -0.10
N GLY A 391 -11.39 11.25 -0.64
CA GLY A 391 -10.06 11.45 -0.06
C GLY A 391 -8.99 11.89 -1.07
N LEU A 392 -7.96 12.53 -0.55
CA LEU A 392 -6.69 12.78 -1.23
C LEU A 392 -5.53 12.17 -0.43
N ASP A 393 -4.55 11.64 -1.15
CA ASP A 393 -3.36 11.03 -0.58
C ASP A 393 -2.12 11.47 -1.37
N VAL A 394 -0.96 11.40 -0.73
CA VAL A 394 0.35 11.48 -1.36
C VAL A 394 1.16 10.28 -0.88
N ALA A 395 1.64 9.45 -1.81
CA ALA A 395 2.32 8.18 -1.52
C ALA A 395 3.64 8.03 -2.29
N GLY A 396 4.54 7.17 -1.81
CA GLY A 396 5.85 6.89 -2.41
C GLY A 396 7.01 7.48 -1.60
N ASP A 397 8.22 7.46 -2.16
CA ASP A 397 9.46 7.75 -1.43
C ASP A 397 9.55 9.22 -0.92
N GLU A 398 9.31 9.39 0.38
CA GLU A 398 9.38 10.67 1.11
C GLU A 398 10.82 11.21 1.28
N ASN A 399 11.83 10.34 1.19
CA ASN A 399 13.22 10.77 1.17
C ASN A 399 13.56 11.43 -0.17
N ALA A 400 12.93 10.97 -1.26
CA ALA A 400 13.13 11.47 -2.61
C ALA A 400 12.32 12.73 -2.95
N VAL A 401 11.05 12.83 -2.51
CA VAL A 401 10.19 13.99 -2.77
C VAL A 401 9.42 14.39 -1.51
N LYS A 402 9.69 15.59 -1.00
CA LYS A 402 9.09 16.10 0.23
C LYS A 402 7.63 16.53 0.03
N THR A 403 6.81 16.39 1.09
CA THR A 403 5.40 16.78 1.07
C THR A 403 5.19 18.28 0.76
N GLU A 404 6.18 19.13 1.04
CA GLU A 404 6.15 20.57 0.71
C GLU A 404 5.85 20.87 -0.77
N VAL A 405 6.22 19.96 -1.68
CA VAL A 405 5.96 20.11 -3.12
C VAL A 405 4.47 19.92 -3.44
N PHE A 406 3.78 19.07 -2.66
CA PHE A 406 2.38 18.70 -2.87
C PHE A 406 1.40 19.52 -2.05
N ALA A 407 1.79 19.93 -0.85
CA ALA A 407 0.91 20.58 0.12
C ALA A 407 0.10 21.76 -0.46
N PRO A 408 0.67 22.68 -1.27
CA PRO A 408 -0.11 23.78 -1.83
C PRO A 408 -1.24 23.32 -2.77
N ALA A 409 -0.97 22.34 -3.62
CA ALA A 409 -1.95 21.79 -4.55
C ALA A 409 -3.02 20.96 -3.84
N ILE A 410 -2.63 20.21 -2.81
CA ILE A 410 -3.56 19.47 -1.94
C ILE A 410 -4.53 20.41 -1.24
N ARG A 411 -4.05 21.49 -0.60
CA ARG A 411 -4.92 22.48 0.03
C ARG A 411 -5.92 23.09 -0.96
N TRP A 412 -5.49 23.34 -2.19
CA TRP A 412 -6.36 23.88 -3.23
C TRP A 412 -7.43 22.88 -3.68
N LEU A 413 -7.06 21.63 -3.94
CA LEU A 413 -8.02 20.56 -4.25
C LEU A 413 -9.04 20.36 -3.12
N ARG A 414 -8.59 20.56 -1.87
CA ARG A 414 -9.40 20.45 -0.66
C ARG A 414 -10.36 21.63 -0.45
N GLN A 415 -10.12 22.82 -1.03
CA GLN A 415 -10.90 24.04 -0.82
C GLN A 415 -12.40 23.94 -1.24
N GLY A 416 -12.82 22.84 -1.86
CA GLY A 416 -14.24 22.53 -2.15
C GLY A 416 -15.16 22.42 -0.92
N LEU A 417 -14.71 22.81 0.28
CA LEU A 417 -15.39 22.76 1.57
C LEU A 417 -16.20 24.01 1.96
N GLN A 418 -16.35 25.02 1.09
CA GLN A 418 -17.29 26.11 1.39
C GLN A 418 -18.74 25.63 1.20
N SER A 419 -19.58 25.87 2.20
CA SER A 419 -21.02 25.61 2.16
C SER A 419 -21.65 26.28 0.94
N LYS A 420 -22.10 25.50 -0.03
CA LYS A 420 -22.93 26.00 -1.13
C LYS A 420 -24.41 25.74 -0.81
N PRO A 421 -25.34 26.58 -1.32
CA PRO A 421 -26.78 26.44 -1.08
C PRO A 421 -27.32 25.08 -1.56
N LEU A 422 -28.48 24.67 -1.01
CA LEU A 422 -29.12 23.34 -1.09
C LEU A 422 -29.31 22.74 -2.50
N LEU A 423 -29.22 23.55 -3.56
CA LEU A 423 -29.35 23.15 -4.98
C LEU A 423 -28.01 23.13 -5.74
N ALA A 424 -26.89 23.39 -5.05
CA ALA A 424 -25.57 23.30 -5.64
C ALA A 424 -25.12 21.83 -5.77
N ALA A 425 -24.34 21.55 -6.82
CA ALA A 425 -23.65 20.26 -6.96
C ALA A 425 -22.86 19.92 -5.67
N PRO A 426 -22.67 18.62 -5.33
CA PRO A 426 -21.96 18.21 -4.12
C PRO A 426 -20.64 18.96 -3.97
N ALA A 427 -20.48 19.67 -2.86
CA ALA A 427 -19.24 20.37 -2.53
C ALA A 427 -18.23 19.35 -2.02
N THR A 428 -17.05 19.25 -2.64
CA THR A 428 -16.07 18.19 -2.36
C THR A 428 -15.41 18.43 -0.99
N GLY A 429 -16.02 17.85 0.04
CA GLY A 429 -15.45 17.75 1.38
C GLY A 429 -14.37 16.67 1.47
N LEU A 430 -13.28 16.83 0.72
CA LEU A 430 -12.20 15.84 0.70
C LEU A 430 -11.47 15.83 2.06
N HIS A 431 -11.30 14.64 2.61
CA HIS A 431 -10.37 14.40 3.70
C HIS A 431 -8.97 14.07 3.13
N LEU A 432 -7.96 14.17 3.98
CA LEU A 432 -6.59 13.79 3.64
C LEU A 432 -6.26 12.43 4.26
N SER A 433 -5.53 11.59 3.55
CA SER A 433 -5.08 10.25 3.94
C SER A 433 -3.63 10.07 3.46
N ILE A 434 -2.73 10.94 3.89
CA ILE A 434 -1.39 11.11 3.29
C ILE A 434 -0.38 10.16 3.95
N HIS A 435 0.37 9.41 3.15
CA HIS A 435 1.55 8.66 3.65
C HIS A 435 2.61 9.64 4.13
N ALA A 436 3.00 9.48 5.40
CA ALA A 436 3.99 10.30 6.08
C ALA A 436 4.71 9.51 7.17
N GLY A 437 6.04 9.60 7.19
CA GLY A 437 6.90 8.93 8.16
C GLY A 437 6.84 7.40 8.09
N GLU A 438 6.59 6.85 6.90
CA GLU A 438 6.62 5.41 6.62
C GLU A 438 8.05 4.88 6.43
N ASP A 439 8.89 5.68 5.76
CA ASP A 439 10.29 5.39 5.48
C ASP A 439 11.11 6.68 5.63
N TYR A 440 12.20 6.61 6.38
CA TYR A 440 12.94 7.81 6.79
C TYR A 440 14.40 7.50 7.13
N ALA A 441 15.29 8.43 6.79
CA ALA A 441 16.73 8.30 7.01
C ALA A 441 17.17 8.47 8.48
N HIS A 442 16.32 9.04 9.34
CA HIS A 442 16.59 9.30 10.76
C HIS A 442 15.26 9.46 11.54
N PRO A 443 15.14 9.09 12.83
CA PRO A 443 13.90 9.29 13.59
C PRO A 443 13.38 10.73 13.56
N LEU A 444 14.27 11.72 13.65
CA LEU A 444 13.90 13.13 13.48
C LEU A 444 13.37 13.44 12.06
N SER A 445 13.95 12.84 11.01
CA SER A 445 13.42 12.99 9.64
C SER A 445 11.98 12.51 9.56
N GLY A 446 11.71 11.29 10.04
CA GLY A 446 10.36 10.72 9.95
C GLY A 446 9.32 11.51 10.75
N MET A 447 9.65 11.95 11.97
CA MET A 447 8.74 12.79 12.76
C MET A 447 8.51 14.16 12.12
N ARG A 448 9.57 14.77 11.57
CA ARG A 448 9.48 16.04 10.86
C ARG A 448 8.64 15.90 9.59
N HIS A 449 8.80 14.84 8.78
CA HIS A 449 7.98 14.63 7.58
C HIS A 449 6.48 14.50 7.92
N ILE A 450 6.15 13.89 9.06
CA ILE A 450 4.78 13.86 9.58
C ILE A 450 4.32 15.26 9.99
N ASP A 451 5.11 16.01 10.76
CA ASP A 451 4.77 17.38 11.18
C ASP A 451 4.62 18.34 9.99
N GLU A 452 5.52 18.28 9.00
CA GLU A 452 5.41 18.97 7.71
C GLU A 452 4.10 18.61 7.00
N THR A 453 3.71 17.34 7.02
CA THR A 453 2.48 16.89 6.38
C THR A 453 1.25 17.45 7.12
N VAL A 454 1.24 17.43 8.44
CA VAL A 454 0.15 17.99 9.26
C VAL A 454 0.04 19.50 9.07
N GLU A 455 1.16 20.22 9.20
CA GLU A 455 1.21 21.68 9.17
C GLU A 455 1.04 22.23 7.75
N PHE A 456 1.76 21.71 6.76
CA PHE A 456 1.76 22.30 5.42
C PHE A 456 0.49 21.98 4.63
N CYS A 457 -0.07 20.78 4.80
CA CYS A 457 -1.35 20.39 4.20
C CYS A 457 -2.56 20.86 5.02
N GLU A 458 -2.34 21.47 6.19
CA GLU A 458 -3.37 21.96 7.10
C GLU A 458 -4.36 20.84 7.49
N MET A 459 -3.80 19.70 7.93
CA MET A 459 -4.61 18.57 8.37
C MET A 459 -5.48 18.93 9.56
N ARG A 460 -6.69 18.36 9.62
CA ARG A 460 -7.70 18.63 10.64
C ARG A 460 -8.40 17.33 11.05
N SER A 461 -9.29 17.44 12.03
CA SER A 461 -10.09 16.31 12.51
C SER A 461 -10.73 15.51 11.38
N GLY A 462 -10.56 14.18 11.45
CA GLY A 462 -11.02 13.24 10.43
C GLY A 462 -10.02 12.95 9.30
N ASP A 463 -8.96 13.75 9.15
CA ASP A 463 -7.85 13.37 8.27
C ASP A 463 -7.00 12.26 8.88
N ARG A 464 -6.27 11.55 8.02
CA ARG A 464 -5.52 10.36 8.37
C ARG A 464 -4.06 10.45 7.93
N LEU A 465 -3.17 9.95 8.79
CA LEU A 465 -1.75 9.79 8.52
C LEU A 465 -1.49 8.34 8.11
N GLY A 466 -1.07 8.13 6.88
CA GLY A 466 -0.67 6.83 6.34
C GLY A 466 0.60 6.34 7.03
N HIS A 467 0.56 5.14 7.61
CA HIS A 467 1.65 4.47 8.33
C HIS A 467 2.11 5.16 9.62
N ALA A 468 2.58 6.41 9.56
CA ALA A 468 3.06 7.21 10.71
C ALA A 468 4.06 6.48 11.63
N LEU A 469 4.87 5.57 11.08
CA LEU A 469 5.73 4.67 11.84
C LEU A 469 6.75 5.43 12.70
N ALA A 470 7.24 6.56 12.21
CA ALA A 470 8.17 7.43 12.92
C ALA A 470 7.64 7.97 14.26
N LEU A 471 6.32 8.00 14.50
CA LEU A 471 5.74 8.40 15.79
C LEU A 471 5.69 7.27 16.82
N GLY A 472 5.87 6.02 16.40
CA GLY A 472 5.65 4.88 17.28
C GLY A 472 6.85 3.95 17.44
N ILE A 473 7.72 3.83 16.42
CA ILE A 473 8.97 3.08 16.54
C ILE A 473 9.91 3.84 17.48
N GLU A 474 10.32 3.22 18.58
CA GLU A 474 11.21 3.86 19.56
C GLU A 474 12.55 4.28 18.91
N PRO A 475 13.02 5.53 19.11
CA PRO A 475 14.25 6.03 18.49
C PRO A 475 15.47 5.21 18.85
N LYS A 476 15.58 4.79 20.11
CA LYS A 476 16.67 3.91 20.56
C LYS A 476 16.65 2.57 19.81
N MET A 477 15.49 1.91 19.74
CA MET A 477 15.34 0.66 19.01
C MET A 477 15.67 0.83 17.51
N TRP A 478 15.28 1.96 16.91
CA TRP A 478 15.61 2.27 15.53
C TRP A 478 17.12 2.41 15.34
N LEU A 479 17.80 3.20 16.17
CA LEU A 479 19.24 3.42 16.11
C LEU A 479 20.03 2.13 16.34
N ASP A 480 19.65 1.33 17.35
CA ASP A 480 20.30 0.05 17.65
C ASP A 480 20.23 -0.95 16.47
N ARG A 481 19.18 -0.86 15.64
CA ARG A 481 18.99 -1.72 14.43
C ARG A 481 19.64 -1.17 13.18
N HIS A 482 19.65 0.16 13.01
CA HIS A 482 20.18 0.79 11.81
C HIS A 482 21.70 1.06 11.92
N GLY A 483 22.21 1.18 13.13
CA GLY A 483 23.60 1.55 13.40
C GLY A 483 23.81 3.05 13.17
N GLU A 484 24.54 3.38 12.11
CA GLU A 484 24.79 4.78 11.72
C GLU A 484 23.74 5.25 10.71
N ALA A 485 23.32 6.52 10.83
CA ALA A 485 22.49 7.17 9.83
C ALA A 485 23.35 8.04 8.91
N VAL A 486 23.13 7.97 7.60
CA VAL A 486 23.81 8.82 6.62
C VAL A 486 22.78 9.50 5.74
N LEU A 487 22.78 10.83 5.76
CA LEU A 487 21.79 11.66 5.06
C LEU A 487 22.41 12.97 4.56
N PRO A 488 21.75 13.69 3.62
CA PRO A 488 22.19 15.01 3.18
C PRO A 488 22.33 15.99 4.36
N LEU A 489 23.35 16.85 4.32
CA LEU A 489 23.58 17.84 5.36
C LEU A 489 22.39 18.79 5.56
N ASP A 490 21.80 19.27 4.46
CA ASP A 490 20.62 20.15 4.50
C ASP A 490 19.42 19.46 5.16
N GLU A 491 19.19 18.18 4.87
CA GLU A 491 18.14 17.38 5.52
C GLU A 491 18.36 17.27 7.05
N HIS A 492 19.60 17.03 7.49
CA HIS A 492 19.88 16.92 8.94
C HIS A 492 19.85 18.28 9.65
N VAL A 493 20.30 19.37 9.01
CA VAL A 493 20.15 20.70 9.61
C VAL A 493 18.68 21.04 9.81
N ASP A 494 17.82 20.76 8.82
CA ASP A 494 16.38 20.93 8.96
C ASP A 494 15.81 20.08 10.12
N ASN A 495 16.30 18.85 10.32
CA ASN A 495 15.91 18.02 11.47
C ASN A 495 16.27 18.68 12.80
N LEU A 496 17.49 19.19 12.91
CA LEU A 496 17.99 19.79 14.15
C LEU A 496 17.36 21.15 14.44
N VAL A 497 17.09 21.98 13.41
CA VAL A 497 16.36 23.24 13.56
C VAL A 497 14.93 22.98 14.05
N TRP A 498 14.25 22.00 13.46
CA TRP A 498 12.92 21.58 13.89
C TRP A 498 12.92 21.00 15.31
N ALA A 499 13.88 20.11 15.62
CA ALA A 499 14.02 19.53 16.96
C ALA A 499 14.36 20.58 18.02
N TRP A 500 15.21 21.56 17.68
CA TRP A 500 15.55 22.70 18.55
C TRP A 500 14.32 23.53 18.88
N HIS A 501 13.48 23.83 17.88
CA HIS A 501 12.25 24.57 18.11
C HIS A 501 11.33 23.85 19.11
N HIS A 502 11.08 22.56 18.90
CA HIS A 502 10.26 21.78 19.84
C HIS A 502 10.93 21.62 21.20
N ALA A 503 12.26 21.49 21.28
CA ALA A 503 12.96 21.49 22.56
C ALA A 503 12.73 22.79 23.33
N CYS A 504 12.77 23.94 22.66
CA CYS A 504 12.43 25.23 23.24
C CYS A 504 10.96 25.30 23.70
N GLU A 505 10.00 24.84 22.88
CA GLU A 505 8.58 24.78 23.25
C GLU A 505 8.29 23.86 24.44
N MET A 506 9.01 22.74 24.53
CA MET A 506 8.83 21.73 25.57
C MET A 506 9.59 22.06 26.85
N SER A 507 10.60 22.94 26.81
CA SER A 507 11.45 23.30 27.95
C SER A 507 10.67 23.75 29.21
N PRO A 508 9.55 24.49 29.11
CA PRO A 508 8.74 24.84 30.29
C PRO A 508 8.04 23.64 30.96
N HIS A 509 7.93 22.50 30.27
CA HIS A 509 7.17 21.33 30.71
C HIS A 509 8.05 20.09 30.94
N LEU A 510 9.29 20.10 30.45
CA LEU A 510 10.21 18.97 30.49
C LEU A 510 11.67 19.43 30.64
N ASP A 511 12.27 19.16 31.79
CA ASP A 511 13.67 19.53 32.08
C ASP A 511 14.67 18.96 31.05
N LEU A 512 14.42 17.74 30.56
CA LEU A 512 15.24 17.12 29.52
C LEU A 512 15.30 17.98 28.25
N ALA A 513 14.18 18.59 27.85
CA ALA A 513 14.14 19.47 26.68
C ALA A 513 15.01 20.72 26.90
N ALA A 514 14.95 21.34 28.09
CA ALA A 514 15.81 22.48 28.42
C ALA A 514 17.31 22.12 28.42
N GLN A 515 17.65 20.91 28.86
CA GLN A 515 19.04 20.43 28.92
C GLN A 515 19.67 20.20 27.54
N ILE A 516 18.88 19.81 26.53
CA ILE A 516 19.42 19.50 25.20
C ILE A 516 19.56 20.72 24.28
N VAL A 517 18.81 21.80 24.54
CA VAL A 517 18.81 23.01 23.68
C VAL A 517 20.24 23.52 23.42
N PRO A 518 21.12 23.71 24.43
CA PRO A 518 22.48 24.19 24.19
C PRO A 518 23.32 23.27 23.30
N LYS A 519 23.07 21.95 23.35
CA LYS A 519 23.77 20.98 22.51
C LYS A 519 23.29 21.08 21.06
N LEU A 520 21.99 21.12 20.83
CA LEU A 520 21.42 21.30 19.50
C LEU A 520 21.94 22.59 18.84
N GLU A 521 21.97 23.69 19.57
CA GLU A 521 22.53 24.96 19.08
C GLU A 521 24.01 24.85 18.74
N ARG A 522 24.82 24.19 19.58
CA ARG A 522 26.25 23.99 19.32
C ARG A 522 26.48 23.15 18.06
N THR A 523 25.70 22.09 17.87
CA THR A 523 25.76 21.24 16.68
C THR A 523 25.35 22.04 15.43
N LEU A 524 24.24 22.79 15.50
CA LEU A 524 23.77 23.63 14.41
C LEU A 524 24.79 24.70 14.01
N ARG A 525 25.39 25.41 14.97
CA ARG A 525 26.45 26.41 14.70
C ARG A 525 27.65 25.82 13.96
N ARG A 526 27.93 24.52 14.12
CA ARG A 526 28.99 23.80 13.40
C ARG A 526 28.56 23.36 11.99
N LEU A 527 27.29 22.98 11.81
CA LEU A 527 26.78 22.44 10.55
C LEU A 527 26.36 23.51 9.54
N ILE A 528 25.71 24.59 10.00
CA ILE A 528 25.16 25.67 9.15
C ILE A 528 26.18 26.23 8.14
N PRO A 529 27.46 26.50 8.51
CA PRO A 529 28.45 27.02 7.56
C PRO A 529 28.76 26.10 6.37
N ASN A 530 28.41 24.81 6.46
CA ASN A 530 28.72 23.81 5.42
C ASN A 530 27.55 23.60 4.43
N ILE A 531 26.42 24.30 4.62
CA ILE A 531 25.25 24.17 3.75
C ILE A 531 25.55 24.77 2.37
N SER A 532 25.44 23.97 1.33
CA SER A 532 25.87 24.35 -0.03
C SER A 532 25.01 25.43 -0.70
N TRP A 533 23.72 25.55 -0.32
CA TRP A 533 22.81 26.54 -0.92
C TRP A 533 22.81 27.89 -0.18
N LEU A 534 23.42 27.97 1.00
CA LEU A 534 23.70 29.24 1.67
C LEU A 534 24.85 29.89 0.89
N GLN A 535 24.56 30.97 0.16
CA GLN A 535 25.61 31.73 -0.53
C GLN A 535 26.64 32.24 0.50
N GLN A 536 27.85 32.59 0.05
CA GLN A 536 28.83 33.30 0.89
C GLN A 536 28.32 34.71 1.24
N GLU A 537 27.27 34.78 2.05
CA GLU A 537 26.83 36.01 2.70
C GLU A 537 27.85 36.41 3.75
N SER A 538 27.93 37.71 4.02
CA SER A 538 28.83 38.26 5.05
C SER A 538 28.41 37.83 6.47
N THR A 539 27.17 37.36 6.65
CA THR A 539 26.59 36.99 7.94
C THR A 539 25.81 35.68 7.83
N LEU A 540 26.12 34.71 8.69
CA LEU A 540 25.38 33.45 8.78
C LEU A 540 23.97 33.68 9.39
N PRO A 541 22.92 32.97 8.94
CA PRO A 541 21.59 33.09 9.51
C PRO A 541 21.53 32.54 10.94
N THR A 542 20.61 33.09 11.73
CA THR A 542 20.31 32.53 13.06
C THR A 542 19.46 31.25 12.94
N ILE A 543 19.41 30.46 14.03
CA ILE A 543 18.61 29.23 14.07
C ILE A 543 17.12 29.54 13.93
N GLU A 544 16.65 30.63 14.53
CA GLU A 544 15.29 31.15 14.41
C GLU A 544 14.95 31.49 12.95
N GLN A 545 15.86 32.18 12.25
CA GLN A 545 15.66 32.55 10.85
C GLN A 545 15.56 31.32 9.95
N LEU A 546 16.35 30.27 10.23
CA LEU A 546 16.26 28.99 9.52
C LEU A 546 14.94 28.28 9.81
N PHE A 547 14.47 28.31 11.06
CA PHE A 547 13.17 27.74 11.43
C PHE A 547 12.01 28.47 10.75
N ASP A 548 12.01 29.80 10.76
CA ASP A 548 11.01 30.61 10.06
C ASP A 548 11.05 30.35 8.55
N ALA A 549 12.25 30.22 7.95
CA ALA A 549 12.40 29.85 6.55
C ALA A 549 11.90 28.43 6.25
N TRP A 550 12.06 27.48 7.17
CA TRP A 550 11.49 26.14 7.07
C TRP A 550 9.96 26.18 7.11
N ARG A 551 9.34 26.99 7.99
CA ARG A 551 7.87 27.15 8.02
C ARG A 551 7.30 27.71 6.72
N LEU A 552 8.04 28.58 6.02
CA LEU A 552 7.65 29.12 4.72
C LEU A 552 7.61 28.05 3.61
N ARG A 553 8.07 26.82 3.85
CA ARG A 553 7.97 25.72 2.88
C ARG A 553 6.56 25.23 2.62
N ARG A 554 5.58 25.65 3.42
CA ARG A 554 4.15 25.52 3.08
C ARG A 554 3.72 26.34 1.85
N ASN A 555 4.55 27.27 1.37
CA ASN A 555 4.26 28.08 0.18
C ASN A 555 4.73 27.37 -1.09
N CYS A 556 4.01 27.61 -2.20
CA CYS A 556 4.39 27.07 -3.49
C CYS A 556 5.46 27.92 -4.17
N TYR A 557 6.68 27.38 -4.31
CA TYR A 557 7.77 28.06 -5.02
C TYR A 557 7.42 28.50 -6.45
N HIS A 558 6.68 27.66 -7.19
CA HIS A 558 6.24 27.99 -8.56
C HIS A 558 5.41 29.27 -8.62
N TYR A 559 4.51 29.46 -7.66
CA TYR A 559 3.65 30.64 -7.60
C TYR A 559 4.34 31.85 -6.95
N VAL A 560 5.27 31.64 -6.01
CA VAL A 560 6.09 32.73 -5.45
C VAL A 560 6.94 33.41 -6.53
N THR A 561 7.47 32.64 -7.49
CA THR A 561 8.38 33.14 -8.55
C THR A 561 7.67 33.53 -9.85
N TYR A 562 6.35 33.39 -9.92
CA TYR A 562 5.58 33.70 -11.13
C TYR A 562 5.45 35.23 -11.31
N ASN A 563 6.12 35.79 -12.33
CA ASN A 563 6.31 37.24 -12.54
C ASN A 563 5.05 38.07 -12.93
N ASN A 564 3.84 37.52 -12.84
CA ASN A 564 2.62 38.18 -13.37
C ASN A 564 1.50 38.37 -12.34
N ILE A 565 1.85 38.67 -11.09
CA ILE A 565 0.91 38.81 -9.95
C ILE A 565 0.24 40.21 -9.90
N ALA A 566 0.51 41.08 -10.86
CA ALA A 566 -0.02 42.45 -10.84
C ALA A 566 -1.53 42.56 -11.17
N TYR A 567 -2.19 41.51 -11.69
CA TYR A 567 -3.62 41.56 -11.99
C TYR A 567 -4.30 40.23 -11.65
N PHE A 568 -5.30 40.32 -10.76
CA PHE A 568 -6.23 39.29 -10.27
C PHE A 568 -5.77 38.49 -9.03
N GLU A 569 -6.42 38.80 -7.91
CA GLU A 569 -6.47 37.96 -6.71
C GLU A 569 -7.20 36.64 -7.01
N ASP A 570 -6.50 35.68 -7.62
CA ASP A 570 -7.01 34.31 -7.75
C ASP A 570 -7.04 33.66 -6.36
N ALA A 571 -8.18 33.08 -5.96
CA ALA A 571 -8.31 32.28 -4.74
C ALA A 571 -7.25 31.17 -4.69
N LYS A 572 -6.82 30.68 -5.85
CA LYS A 572 -5.72 29.72 -6.00
C LYS A 572 -4.38 30.27 -5.50
N LEU A 573 -4.05 31.53 -5.79
CA LEU A 573 -2.80 32.14 -5.34
C LEU A 573 -2.76 32.31 -3.82
N LYS A 574 -3.90 32.69 -3.22
CA LYS A 574 -4.02 32.84 -1.75
C LYS A 574 -3.76 31.52 -1.01
N ILE A 575 -4.14 30.38 -1.59
CA ILE A 575 -3.88 29.05 -1.03
C ILE A 575 -2.47 28.55 -1.35
N ALA A 576 -2.01 28.84 -2.57
CA ALA A 576 -0.69 28.41 -3.00
C ALA A 576 0.41 29.12 -2.19
N VAL A 577 0.20 30.38 -1.82
CA VAL A 577 1.18 31.23 -1.12
C VAL A 577 0.50 31.95 0.06
N PRO A 578 0.16 31.24 1.15
CA PRO A 578 -0.47 31.84 2.33
C PRO A 578 0.36 32.98 2.95
N ASP A 579 1.69 32.94 2.80
CA ASP A 579 2.64 33.91 3.37
C ASP A 579 3.08 34.98 2.35
N ARG A 580 2.23 35.35 1.38
CA ARG A 580 2.63 36.27 0.30
C ARG A 580 3.27 37.58 0.77
N ARG A 581 2.89 38.05 1.97
CA ARG A 581 3.39 39.29 2.57
C ARG A 581 4.89 39.21 2.88
N ASP A 582 5.39 38.04 3.25
CA ASP A 582 6.80 37.81 3.54
C ASP A 582 7.68 37.85 2.29
N PHE A 583 7.08 37.63 1.11
CA PHE A 583 7.78 37.67 -0.18
C PHE A 583 7.78 39.06 -0.86
N GLY A 584 7.28 40.10 -0.19
CA GLY A 584 7.26 41.47 -0.75
C GLY A 584 6.23 41.69 -1.86
N GLN A 585 5.16 40.89 -1.90
CA GLN A 585 4.09 40.97 -2.91
C GLN A 585 2.91 41.90 -2.52
N ASP A 586 3.20 42.92 -1.71
CA ASP A 586 2.36 44.08 -1.35
C ASP A 586 3.30 45.27 -1.06
N THR A 587 2.81 46.43 -0.59
CA THR A 587 3.49 47.75 -0.44
C THR A 587 4.94 47.81 0.12
N LYS A 588 5.54 46.71 0.60
CA LYS A 588 6.96 46.58 0.96
C LYS A 588 7.74 45.84 -0.14
N LYS A 589 8.68 46.54 -0.79
CA LYS A 589 9.46 46.04 -1.96
C LYS A 589 10.51 44.95 -1.66
N THR A 590 10.68 44.50 -0.42
CA THR A 590 11.76 43.56 -0.03
C THR A 590 11.23 42.34 0.73
N PRO A 591 11.60 41.10 0.34
CA PRO A 591 11.28 39.90 1.10
C PRO A 591 11.89 39.91 2.51
N SER A 592 11.23 39.27 3.47
CA SER A 592 11.76 39.06 4.83
C SER A 592 13.03 38.20 4.82
N PRO A 593 13.90 38.26 5.85
CA PRO A 593 15.10 37.41 5.91
C PRO A 593 14.80 35.91 5.75
N ALA A 594 13.73 35.41 6.39
CA ALA A 594 13.28 34.03 6.24
C ALA A 594 12.84 33.71 4.80
N ALA A 595 12.10 34.63 4.15
CA ALA A 595 11.69 34.47 2.76
C ALA A 595 12.89 34.47 1.79
N GLN A 596 13.93 35.25 2.08
CA GLN A 596 15.19 35.23 1.32
C GLN A 596 15.88 33.86 1.42
N LEU A 597 16.01 33.31 2.63
CA LEU A 597 16.58 31.97 2.85
C LEU A 597 15.77 30.88 2.14
N TYR A 598 14.44 30.93 2.23
CA TYR A 598 13.56 30.02 1.49
C TYR A 598 13.82 30.06 -0.03
N LEU A 599 13.91 31.27 -0.61
CA LEU A 599 14.19 31.44 -2.04
C LEU A 599 15.60 30.97 -2.42
N GLN A 600 16.60 31.21 -1.56
CA GLN A 600 17.96 30.73 -1.77
C GLN A 600 18.03 29.19 -1.80
N ARG A 601 17.38 28.50 -0.85
CA ARG A 601 17.28 27.03 -0.84
C ARG A 601 16.72 26.50 -2.15
N TRP A 602 15.61 27.07 -2.63
CA TRP A 602 15.00 26.65 -3.90
C TRP A 602 15.85 26.91 -5.12
N ARG A 603 16.62 28.01 -5.15
CA ARG A 603 17.63 28.24 -6.21
C ARG A 603 18.68 27.14 -6.19
N GLY A 604 19.18 26.77 -5.00
CA GLY A 604 20.13 25.67 -4.84
C GLY A 604 19.57 24.31 -5.30
N LEU A 605 18.31 24.00 -4.98
CA LEU A 605 17.62 22.80 -5.46
C LEU A 605 17.45 22.80 -6.99
N SER A 606 17.08 23.93 -7.58
CA SER A 606 16.86 24.06 -9.02
C SER A 606 18.15 23.82 -9.82
N ILE A 607 19.30 24.31 -9.32
CA ILE A 607 20.62 24.07 -9.91
C ILE A 607 20.95 22.56 -9.87
N ARG A 608 20.74 21.91 -8.72
CA ARG A 608 20.94 20.45 -8.58
C ARG A 608 20.13 19.64 -9.59
N ARG A 609 18.89 20.07 -9.86
CA ARG A 609 18.00 19.44 -10.83
C ARG A 609 18.43 19.64 -12.28
N ALA A 610 18.91 20.84 -12.65
CA ALA A 610 19.38 21.11 -14.00
C ALA A 610 20.58 20.23 -14.40
N GLY A 611 21.50 19.97 -13.46
CA GLY A 611 22.65 19.07 -13.67
C GLY A 611 22.30 17.58 -13.82
N LEU A 612 21.06 17.17 -13.48
CA LEU A 612 20.57 15.78 -13.66
C LEU A 612 19.93 15.56 -15.04
N ASN A 613 19.44 16.60 -15.71
CA ASN A 613 18.75 16.52 -17.01
C ASN A 613 19.69 16.61 -18.23
N ASN A 614 20.97 16.96 -18.03
CA ASN A 614 21.95 17.02 -19.10
C ASN A 614 22.59 15.64 -19.33
N TYR A 615 22.16 14.94 -20.39
CA TYR A 615 22.90 13.81 -20.99
C TYR A 615 24.13 14.27 -21.80
N ALA A 616 24.81 15.35 -21.39
CA ALA A 616 25.88 15.96 -22.16
C ALA A 616 27.07 16.38 -21.28
N SER A 617 28.25 15.91 -21.69
CA SER A 617 29.61 16.32 -21.30
C SER A 617 30.20 15.74 -19.99
N PRO A 618 31.30 14.96 -20.08
CA PRO A 618 32.13 14.54 -18.94
C PRO A 618 32.82 15.68 -18.15
N LEU A 619 32.66 16.94 -18.58
CA LEU A 619 33.33 18.10 -17.99
C LEU A 619 32.56 18.78 -16.84
N GLU A 620 31.34 18.35 -16.51
CA GLU A 620 30.57 18.82 -15.33
C GLU A 620 30.69 17.87 -14.13
N SER A 621 31.85 17.21 -13.99
CA SER A 621 32.17 16.31 -12.88
C SER A 621 32.55 17.03 -11.57
N HIS A 622 32.77 18.35 -11.62
CA HIS A 622 33.15 19.15 -10.45
C HIS A 622 31.98 19.60 -9.54
N GLU A 623 30.73 19.65 -10.02
CA GLU A 623 29.59 20.08 -9.18
C GLU A 623 28.92 18.94 -8.39
N LYS A 624 29.09 17.67 -8.83
CA LYS A 624 28.77 16.50 -7.99
C LYS A 624 29.66 16.42 -6.74
N GLN A 625 30.72 17.23 -6.68
CA GLN A 625 31.81 17.19 -5.72
C GLN A 625 31.60 18.06 -4.46
N HIS A 626 30.43 18.68 -4.26
CA HIS A 626 30.16 19.58 -3.11
C HIS A 626 28.93 19.24 -2.25
N LEU A 627 28.23 18.13 -2.50
CA LEU A 627 27.12 17.70 -1.64
C LEU A 627 27.65 17.05 -0.36
N CYS A 628 27.75 17.83 0.70
CA CYS A 628 28.14 17.34 2.01
C CYS A 628 27.06 16.42 2.59
N LYS A 629 27.48 15.28 3.13
CA LYS A 629 26.63 14.35 3.89
C LYS A 629 26.99 14.42 5.37
N VAL A 630 26.04 14.02 6.22
CA VAL A 630 26.29 13.83 7.65
C VAL A 630 26.19 12.34 7.98
N ARG A 631 27.20 11.82 8.68
CA ARG A 631 27.16 10.52 9.35
C ARG A 631 26.82 10.76 10.82
N ILE A 632 25.70 10.22 11.27
CA ILE A 632 25.26 10.30 12.67
C ILE A 632 25.56 8.96 13.33
N ARG A 633 26.19 9.02 14.52
CA ARG A 633 26.46 7.85 15.35
C ARG A 633 26.09 8.14 16.80
N GLN A 634 25.66 7.12 17.54
CA GLN A 634 25.42 7.25 18.96
C GLN A 634 26.74 7.16 19.75
N SER A 635 26.99 8.09 20.68
CA SER A 635 28.12 8.04 21.61
C SER A 635 27.93 9.01 22.79
N ASP A 636 28.13 8.50 24.00
CA ASP A 636 28.11 9.31 25.24
C ASP A 636 29.50 9.81 25.66
N HIS A 637 30.56 9.42 24.97
CA HIS A 637 31.92 9.85 25.30
C HIS A 637 32.23 11.25 24.76
N GLU A 638 31.85 12.32 25.47
CA GLU A 638 32.20 13.71 25.11
C GLU A 638 33.72 13.92 24.95
N SER A 639 34.20 13.92 23.72
CA SER A 639 35.52 14.47 23.36
C SER A 639 35.35 15.45 22.22
N ASP A 640 36.18 16.49 22.15
CA ASP A 640 36.18 17.44 21.01
C ASP A 640 36.47 16.77 19.65
N SER A 641 36.79 15.46 19.61
CA SER A 641 36.94 14.65 18.40
C SER A 641 35.61 14.19 17.75
N HIS A 642 34.48 14.72 18.23
CA HIS A 642 33.11 14.41 17.78
C HIS A 642 32.66 15.04 16.47
N TYR A 643 33.45 15.98 15.96
CA TYR A 643 33.30 16.54 14.64
C TYR A 643 34.53 16.14 13.84
N ARG A 644 34.35 15.24 12.86
CA ARG A 644 35.39 14.88 11.91
C ARG A 644 34.87 15.17 10.52
N THR A 645 35.56 16.08 9.84
CA THR A 645 35.39 16.28 8.41
C THR A 645 36.32 15.32 7.69
N GLU A 646 35.76 14.31 7.05
CA GLU A 646 36.49 13.46 6.12
C GLU A 646 36.46 14.17 4.77
N GLY A 647 37.42 15.09 4.55
CA GLY A 647 37.47 15.98 3.39
C GLY A 647 37.43 15.23 2.05
N ASP A 648 38.08 14.06 1.98
CA ASP A 648 38.07 13.19 0.79
C ASP A 648 36.68 12.59 0.48
N LEU A 649 35.79 12.53 1.48
CA LEU A 649 34.47 11.91 1.39
C LEU A 649 33.32 12.94 1.45
N ASN A 650 33.61 14.24 1.59
CA ASN A 650 32.63 15.29 1.86
C ASN A 650 31.64 14.91 2.97
N LEU A 651 32.15 14.28 4.03
CA LEU A 651 31.35 13.69 5.08
C LEU A 651 31.69 14.34 6.43
N ILE A 652 30.66 14.81 7.13
CA ILE A 652 30.76 15.33 8.49
C ILE A 652 30.21 14.27 9.45
N THR A 653 30.99 13.87 10.45
CA THR A 653 30.48 13.00 11.52
C THR A 653 29.91 13.83 12.67
N VAL A 654 28.71 13.49 13.13
CA VAL A 654 28.02 14.06 14.30
C VAL A 654 27.70 12.95 15.29
N THR A 655 27.69 13.28 16.58
CA THR A 655 27.36 12.34 17.66
C THR A 655 26.09 12.71 18.39
N GLU A 656 25.20 11.72 18.52
CA GLU A 656 24.00 11.80 19.34
C GLU A 656 24.23 11.08 20.66
N THR A 657 23.86 11.74 21.75
CA THR A 657 23.93 11.21 23.11
C THR A 657 22.63 10.52 23.49
N SER A 658 22.70 9.70 24.54
CA SER A 658 21.53 9.06 25.12
C SER A 658 20.44 10.06 25.52
N ASN A 659 20.78 11.29 25.92
CA ASN A 659 19.80 12.34 26.24
C ASN A 659 19.07 12.87 25.00
N GLU A 660 19.74 13.02 23.85
CA GLU A 660 19.07 13.41 22.60
C GLU A 660 18.14 12.30 22.11
N VAL A 661 18.56 11.04 22.20
CA VAL A 661 17.70 9.88 21.86
C VAL A 661 16.49 9.81 22.79
N LEU A 662 16.68 10.07 24.08
CA LEU A 662 15.59 10.12 25.07
C LEU A 662 14.65 11.30 24.81
N PHE A 663 15.17 12.45 24.38
CA PHE A 663 14.35 13.57 23.94
C PHE A 663 13.54 13.24 22.68
N MET A 664 14.10 12.53 21.71
CA MET A 664 13.33 12.08 20.54
C MET A 664 12.13 11.22 20.96
N HIS A 665 12.29 10.38 21.98
CA HIS A 665 11.17 9.62 22.56
C HIS A 665 10.12 10.57 23.17
N ALA A 666 10.54 11.55 23.97
CA ALA A 666 9.63 12.55 24.53
C ALA A 666 8.91 13.36 23.43
N LEU A 667 9.61 13.69 22.34
CA LEU A 667 9.06 14.41 21.20
C LEU A 667 7.99 13.57 20.46
N GLN A 668 8.19 12.26 20.33
CA GLN A 668 7.13 11.37 19.82
C GLN A 668 5.87 11.44 20.69
N ASP A 669 6.02 11.37 22.02
CA ASP A 669 4.89 11.44 22.95
C ASP A 669 4.16 12.80 22.86
N TRP A 670 4.92 13.89 22.72
CA TRP A 670 4.41 15.24 22.49
C TRP A 670 3.60 15.34 21.19
N LEU A 671 4.13 14.83 20.08
CA LEU A 671 3.47 14.86 18.77
C LEU A 671 2.24 13.96 18.72
N LEU A 672 2.30 12.77 19.33
CA LEU A 672 1.14 11.89 19.47
C LEU A 672 -0.02 12.59 20.18
N ASP A 673 0.24 13.27 21.30
CA ASP A 673 -0.78 14.05 22.02
C ASP A 673 -1.30 15.23 21.19
N ARG A 674 -0.42 15.94 20.49
CA ARG A 674 -0.79 17.05 19.59
C ARG A 674 -1.73 16.57 18.48
N TYR A 675 -1.40 15.47 17.81
CA TYR A 675 -2.17 14.97 16.67
C TYR A 675 -3.49 14.31 17.09
N ASP A 676 -3.53 13.68 18.27
CA ASP A 676 -4.78 13.23 18.88
C ASP A 676 -5.73 14.41 19.16
N ARG A 677 -5.24 15.54 19.71
CA ARG A 677 -6.07 16.76 19.90
C ARG A 677 -6.64 17.31 18.62
N LEU A 678 -5.86 17.26 17.54
CA LEU A 678 -6.32 17.70 16.23
C LEU A 678 -7.39 16.76 15.66
N GLY A 679 -7.60 15.59 16.27
CA GLY A 679 -8.56 14.58 15.83
C GLY A 679 -8.07 13.79 14.62
N LEU A 680 -6.75 13.67 14.46
CA LEU A 680 -6.13 12.87 13.40
C LEU A 680 -6.22 11.37 13.74
N VAL A 681 -6.22 10.55 12.70
CA VAL A 681 -6.25 9.09 12.83
C VAL A 681 -5.06 8.50 12.10
N ILE A 682 -4.39 7.50 12.69
CA ILE A 682 -3.30 6.79 12.00
C ILE A 682 -3.87 5.62 11.18
N GLU A 683 -3.36 5.40 9.97
CA GLU A 683 -3.64 4.19 9.19
C GLU A 683 -2.55 3.16 9.45
N ALA A 684 -2.90 2.10 10.17
CA ALA A 684 -2.04 0.96 10.38
C ALA A 684 -2.25 -0.03 9.26
N ASN A 685 -1.16 -0.38 8.57
CA ASN A 685 -1.10 -1.43 7.56
C ASN A 685 -0.21 -2.55 8.11
N PRO A 686 -0.65 -3.41 9.05
CA PRO A 686 0.28 -4.14 9.92
C PRO A 686 1.27 -5.05 9.21
N THR A 687 0.81 -5.87 8.26
CA THR A 687 1.71 -6.66 7.41
C THR A 687 2.60 -5.78 6.54
N SER A 688 2.05 -4.72 5.92
CA SER A 688 2.84 -3.77 5.13
C SER A 688 3.98 -3.16 5.94
N ASN A 689 3.67 -2.65 7.13
CA ASN A 689 4.61 -2.11 8.09
C ASN A 689 5.71 -3.09 8.49
N VAL A 690 5.40 -4.39 8.64
CA VAL A 690 6.42 -5.40 8.94
C VAL A 690 7.41 -5.62 7.80
N TYR A 691 6.96 -5.44 6.55
CA TYR A 691 7.81 -5.57 5.36
C TYR A 691 8.55 -4.27 5.03
N ILE A 692 7.87 -3.13 4.99
CA ILE A 692 8.48 -1.86 4.60
C ILE A 692 9.40 -1.34 5.70
N ALA A 693 9.03 -1.53 6.97
CA ALA A 693 9.86 -1.17 8.09
C ALA A 693 10.66 -2.36 8.59
N ARG A 694 11.79 -2.10 9.25
CA ARG A 694 12.67 -3.15 9.81
C ARG A 694 12.11 -3.78 11.10
N LEU A 695 10.81 -4.09 11.12
CA LEU A 695 10.16 -4.83 12.20
C LEU A 695 10.34 -6.34 11.97
N LYS A 696 10.53 -7.09 13.04
CA LYS A 696 10.73 -8.56 12.96
C LYS A 696 9.42 -9.33 12.89
N CYS A 697 8.38 -8.79 13.53
CA CYS A 697 7.07 -9.42 13.64
C CYS A 697 6.00 -8.40 14.06
N HIS A 698 4.73 -8.79 13.99
CA HIS A 698 3.59 -7.96 14.34
C HIS A 698 3.56 -7.52 15.81
N SER A 699 4.22 -8.22 16.75
CA SER A 699 4.31 -7.78 18.15
C SER A 699 5.20 -6.54 18.34
N GLU A 700 6.07 -6.22 17.39
CA GLU A 700 6.84 -4.98 17.40
C GLU A 700 6.08 -3.80 16.77
N HIS A 701 4.84 -4.04 16.30
CA HIS A 701 4.09 -3.03 15.58
C HIS A 701 3.73 -1.83 16.49
N PRO A 702 3.90 -0.58 16.03
CA PRO A 702 3.70 0.59 16.89
C PRO A 702 2.26 0.86 17.37
N VAL A 703 1.28 0.08 16.90
CA VAL A 703 -0.12 0.18 17.36
C VAL A 703 -0.24 -0.07 18.86
N PHE A 704 0.63 -0.92 19.42
CA PHE A 704 0.69 -1.19 20.86
C PHE A 704 1.20 0.00 21.68
N ARG A 705 1.77 1.02 21.02
CA ARG A 705 2.14 2.28 21.64
C ARG A 705 1.12 3.38 21.33
N TRP A 706 0.62 3.47 20.11
CA TRP A 706 -0.37 4.47 19.71
C TRP A 706 -1.67 4.33 20.52
N TYR A 707 -2.23 3.12 20.57
CA TYR A 707 -3.43 2.80 21.31
C TYR A 707 -3.30 1.38 21.89
N PRO A 708 -2.66 1.23 23.07
CA PRO A 708 -2.45 -0.06 23.70
C PRO A 708 -3.76 -0.76 24.10
N PRO A 709 -3.80 -2.11 24.12
CA PRO A 709 -4.94 -2.86 24.65
C PRO A 709 -5.23 -2.60 26.14
N ASP A 710 -4.18 -2.28 26.92
CA ASP A 710 -4.25 -1.83 28.30
C ASP A 710 -3.86 -0.35 28.39
N GLU A 711 -4.85 0.52 28.59
CA GLU A 711 -4.63 1.96 28.69
C GLU A 711 -3.91 2.38 29.98
N ASN A 712 -3.77 1.51 31.00
CA ASN A 712 -2.93 1.81 32.16
C ASN A 712 -1.46 2.03 31.77
N THR A 713 -1.03 1.47 30.63
CA THR A 713 0.31 1.68 30.07
C THR A 713 0.52 3.12 29.56
N LEU A 714 -0.55 3.91 29.43
CA LEU A 714 -0.55 5.35 29.14
C LEU A 714 -0.65 6.23 30.39
N ALA A 715 -0.71 5.65 31.59
CA ALA A 715 -0.64 6.43 32.82
C ALA A 715 0.69 7.23 32.87
N LYS A 716 0.69 8.37 33.55
CA LYS A 716 1.88 9.22 33.68
C LYS A 716 3.06 8.40 34.24
N GLY A 717 4.15 8.31 33.50
CA GLY A 717 5.35 7.57 33.88
C GLY A 717 5.35 6.09 33.48
N ALA A 718 4.27 5.59 32.88
CA ALA A 718 4.19 4.21 32.38
C ALA A 718 4.89 4.06 31.02
N LYS A 719 5.08 2.80 30.57
CA LYS A 719 5.92 2.46 29.40
C LYS A 719 5.57 3.19 28.10
N ASN A 720 4.29 3.50 27.86
CA ASN A 720 3.83 4.16 26.64
C ASN A 720 3.56 5.67 26.83
N ASN A 721 3.87 6.23 28.01
CA ASN A 721 3.74 7.64 28.36
C ASN A 721 4.78 8.02 29.44
N LEU A 722 6.06 7.73 29.14
CA LEU A 722 7.17 7.80 30.10
C LEU A 722 7.31 9.19 30.71
N PHE A 723 7.07 10.23 29.91
CA PHE A 723 7.20 11.63 30.32
C PHE A 723 5.88 12.24 30.79
N GLY A 724 4.78 11.50 30.74
CA GLY A 724 3.45 12.02 31.11
C GLY A 724 2.90 13.09 30.17
N LEU A 725 3.38 13.15 28.93
CA LEU A 725 3.00 14.15 27.93
C LEU A 725 1.70 13.80 27.22
N ARG A 726 1.31 12.52 27.21
CA ARG A 726 0.11 12.02 26.54
C ARG A 726 -1.09 12.05 27.48
N ARG A 727 -2.24 12.50 26.98
CA ARG A 727 -3.52 12.41 27.70
C ARG A 727 -4.34 11.16 27.37
N GLY A 728 -4.01 10.48 26.26
CA GLY A 728 -4.73 9.29 25.82
C GLY A 728 -4.11 8.61 24.61
N PRO A 729 -4.79 7.57 24.09
CA PRO A 729 -4.40 6.92 22.85
C PRO A 729 -4.74 7.79 21.64
N ILE A 730 -3.89 7.77 20.61
CA ILE A 730 -4.28 8.29 19.30
C ILE A 730 -5.06 7.20 18.55
N LYS A 731 -6.18 7.58 17.92
CA LYS A 731 -7.02 6.64 17.17
C LYS A 731 -6.26 6.11 15.94
N PHE A 732 -6.53 4.86 15.57
CA PHE A 732 -6.01 4.27 14.34
C PHE A 732 -7.02 3.32 13.69
N CYS A 733 -6.88 3.10 12.38
CA CYS A 733 -7.60 2.09 11.61
C CYS A 733 -6.64 0.98 11.15
N ILE A 734 -7.15 -0.24 11.00
CA ILE A 734 -6.39 -1.39 10.46
C ILE A 734 -6.80 -1.61 9.03
N ASN A 735 -5.82 -1.77 8.14
CA ASN A 735 -6.00 -1.83 6.70
C ASN A 735 -4.97 -2.78 6.06
N THR A 736 -5.14 -3.09 4.77
CA THR A 736 -4.30 -4.08 4.07
C THR A 736 -3.23 -3.51 3.15
N ASP A 737 -3.36 -2.25 2.71
CA ASP A 737 -2.43 -1.61 1.77
C ASP A 737 -2.36 -2.36 0.41
N ASP A 738 -1.36 -3.21 0.20
CA ASP A 738 -1.14 -4.01 -1.01
C ASP A 738 -1.21 -5.54 -0.74
N PRO A 739 -2.39 -6.10 -0.45
CA PRO A 739 -2.53 -7.49 0.01
C PRO A 739 -2.16 -8.55 -1.03
N GLY A 740 -2.00 -8.16 -2.29
CA GLY A 740 -1.52 -9.00 -3.37
C GLY A 740 0.00 -9.09 -3.46
N ILE A 741 0.74 -8.13 -2.89
CA ILE A 741 2.22 -8.13 -2.81
C ILE A 741 2.68 -8.75 -1.50
N MET A 742 1.92 -8.47 -0.44
CA MET A 742 2.17 -8.96 0.91
C MET A 742 0.95 -9.79 1.31
N PRO A 743 0.97 -11.12 1.10
CA PRO A 743 -0.23 -11.94 1.15
C PRO A 743 -0.96 -11.83 2.49
N THR A 744 -2.12 -11.21 2.46
CA THR A 744 -2.98 -11.00 3.63
C THR A 744 -4.43 -10.70 3.21
N THR A 745 -5.31 -10.55 4.19
CA THR A 745 -6.65 -9.99 4.05
C THR A 745 -6.94 -9.12 5.26
N LEU A 746 -7.95 -8.24 5.18
CA LEU A 746 -8.27 -7.36 6.31
C LEU A 746 -8.54 -8.14 7.61
N ARG A 747 -9.29 -9.25 7.53
CA ARG A 747 -9.51 -10.13 8.70
C ARG A 747 -8.23 -10.79 9.20
N THR A 748 -7.29 -11.08 8.30
CA THR A 748 -5.98 -11.61 8.67
C THR A 748 -5.15 -10.57 9.43
N GLU A 749 -5.19 -9.29 9.03
CA GLU A 749 -4.53 -8.20 9.78
C GLU A 749 -5.04 -8.11 11.22
N PHE A 750 -6.35 -8.16 11.43
CA PHE A 750 -6.94 -8.22 12.77
C PHE A 750 -6.51 -9.46 13.55
N ALA A 751 -6.46 -10.63 12.91
CA ALA A 751 -6.02 -11.86 13.55
C ALA A 751 -4.53 -11.81 13.94
N LEU A 752 -3.67 -11.25 13.09
CA LEU A 752 -2.25 -11.07 13.34
C LEU A 752 -2.01 -10.14 14.52
N LEU A 753 -2.76 -9.01 14.60
CA LEU A 753 -2.68 -8.11 15.75
C LEU A 753 -3.25 -8.75 17.04
N ARG A 754 -4.26 -9.61 16.95
CA ARG A 754 -4.74 -10.39 18.10
C ARG A 754 -3.64 -11.29 18.63
N GLU A 755 -3.00 -12.09 17.76
CA GLU A 755 -1.91 -12.99 18.16
C GLU A 755 -0.73 -12.18 18.74
N ALA A 756 -0.38 -11.06 18.11
CA ALA A 756 0.65 -10.15 18.60
C ALA A 756 0.32 -9.56 19.98
N ALA A 757 -0.94 -9.25 20.27
CA ALA A 757 -1.37 -8.75 21.58
C ALA A 757 -1.17 -9.81 22.68
N LEU A 758 -1.42 -11.10 22.37
CA LEU A 758 -1.20 -12.19 23.34
C LEU A 758 0.28 -12.32 23.73
N THR A 759 1.21 -12.02 22.81
CA THR A 759 2.66 -11.95 23.10
C THR A 759 3.01 -10.83 24.09
N HIS A 760 2.17 -9.79 24.20
CA HIS A 760 2.30 -8.71 25.19
C HIS A 760 1.61 -9.02 26.52
N GLU A 761 1.36 -10.30 26.83
CA GLU A 761 0.67 -10.77 28.04
C GLU A 761 -0.75 -10.22 28.20
N VAL A 762 -1.34 -9.72 27.11
CA VAL A 762 -2.74 -9.28 27.08
C VAL A 762 -3.64 -10.50 27.01
N SER A 763 -4.66 -10.57 27.88
CA SER A 763 -5.62 -11.66 27.83
C SER A 763 -6.40 -11.67 26.50
N ARG A 764 -6.81 -12.86 26.04
CA ARG A 764 -7.60 -13.00 24.80
C ARG A 764 -8.85 -12.12 24.80
N THR A 765 -9.58 -12.07 25.90
CA THR A 765 -10.78 -11.24 26.06
C THR A 765 -10.46 -9.77 25.88
N GLN A 766 -9.39 -9.27 26.49
CA GLN A 766 -8.98 -7.87 26.37
C GLN A 766 -8.51 -7.54 24.94
N ALA A 767 -7.77 -8.44 24.29
CA ALA A 767 -7.35 -8.28 22.90
C ALA A 767 -8.55 -8.23 21.93
N GLU A 768 -9.54 -9.12 22.11
CA GLU A 768 -10.75 -9.14 21.29
C GLU A 768 -11.61 -7.89 21.50
N GLN A 769 -11.75 -7.41 22.74
CA GLN A 769 -12.44 -6.13 23.03
C GLN A 769 -11.72 -4.92 22.44
N TRP A 770 -10.38 -4.89 22.50
CA TRP A 770 -9.57 -3.83 21.90
C TRP A 770 -9.75 -3.78 20.38
N LEU A 771 -9.61 -4.92 19.71
CA LEU A 771 -9.81 -5.02 18.26
C LEU A 771 -11.25 -4.71 17.83
N GLU A 772 -12.24 -5.06 18.65
CA GLU A 772 -13.63 -4.69 18.37
C GLU A 772 -13.84 -3.16 18.38
N ARG A 773 -13.23 -2.44 19.34
CA ARG A 773 -13.25 -0.97 19.36
C ARG A 773 -12.60 -0.39 18.11
N ILE A 774 -11.45 -0.93 17.68
CA ILE A 774 -10.75 -0.48 16.47
C ILE A 774 -11.57 -0.78 15.20
N ARG A 775 -12.22 -1.96 15.13
CA ARG A 775 -13.11 -2.31 14.01
C ARG A 775 -14.25 -1.32 13.87
N LEU A 776 -14.89 -0.96 14.98
CA LEU A 776 -15.98 0.03 15.01
C LEU A 776 -15.49 1.43 14.64
N LEU A 777 -14.31 1.85 15.13
CA LEU A 777 -13.67 3.11 14.73
C LEU A 777 -13.42 3.15 13.21
N GLY A 778 -12.95 2.04 12.62
CA GLY A 778 -12.75 1.95 11.18
C GLY A 778 -14.04 2.16 10.39
N LEU A 779 -15.16 1.58 10.84
CA LEU A 779 -16.47 1.79 10.23
C LEU A 779 -16.96 3.24 10.40
N GLU A 780 -16.78 3.81 11.58
CA GLU A 780 -17.11 5.21 11.86
C GLU A 780 -16.33 6.13 10.91
N GLN A 781 -15.03 5.91 10.73
CA GLN A 781 -14.19 6.68 9.80
C GLN A 781 -14.69 6.61 8.36
N PHE A 782 -15.06 5.42 7.89
CA PHE A 782 -15.63 5.27 6.54
C PHE A 782 -16.95 6.04 6.42
N HIS A 783 -17.90 5.82 7.32
CA HIS A 783 -19.25 6.38 7.24
C HIS A 783 -19.29 7.90 7.41
N GLN A 784 -18.37 8.49 8.20
CA GLN A 784 -18.23 9.95 8.30
C GLN A 784 -17.87 10.60 6.95
N LYS A 785 -17.16 9.87 6.08
CA LYS A 785 -16.64 10.38 4.82
C LYS A 785 -17.51 9.98 3.63
N HIS A 786 -18.15 8.82 3.69
CA HIS A 786 -18.92 8.27 2.58
C HIS A 786 -20.14 9.15 2.23
N GLU A 787 -20.43 9.27 0.93
CA GLU A 787 -21.66 9.88 0.43
C GLU A 787 -22.43 8.86 -0.41
N SER A 788 -23.70 8.66 -0.05
CA SER A 788 -24.64 7.81 -0.80
C SER A 788 -24.66 8.21 -2.27
N LEU A 789 -24.67 7.24 -3.17
CA LEU A 789 -24.76 7.51 -4.60
C LEU A 789 -26.19 7.81 -5.04
N TRP A 790 -27.20 7.40 -4.25
CA TRP A 790 -28.61 7.46 -4.61
C TRP A 790 -29.39 8.66 -4.06
N GLY A 791 -28.75 9.53 -3.26
CA GLY A 791 -29.42 10.68 -2.64
C GLY A 791 -29.53 10.53 -1.15
#